data_AF-A0A2U3NJR4-F1
#
_entry.id   AF-A0A2U3NJR4-F1
#
_cell.length_a   1.000
_cell.length_b   1.000
_cell.length_c   1.000
_cell.angle_alpha   90.00
_cell.angle_beta   90.00
_cell.angle_gamma   90.00
#
_symmetry.space_group_name_H-M   'P 1'
#
loop_
_entity.id
_entity.type
_entity.pdbx_description
1 polymer ?
#
loop_
_entity_poly.entity_id
_entity_poly.type
_entity_poly.pdbx_seq_one_letter_code
_entity_poly.pdbx_strand_id
1 'polypeptide(L)'
;MRTARLLGVMLAVLAGLCGALLLAPPGGAQPPFPLPDQVTDSAKVLSDSGRAAVTSATDKLYADRHIRLWVVYVDNFSGQNAEDWARRTRSVSELGDYDALLAVATTGRAYAFFVPSAIKSVKAGQVDQLRRNRIEPALHNGDFSGAAIAAASGLDTAPPSSGRVYLLVALLAIAVAVAALLVVMRYRRRRRRAAALAAARRVDPTDATALAAVPLEALDELSRSMVVDVDNAVRTSANELALAIDEFGDQRTQPFTEAVNNAKAALSQAFTVRHQLDDGTPETPVQRRELLTRVIVSAARADRELESQTEAFEKLRDLVLNAPSRLDALTEQYVALTSRIDPAERRLAELRAEFDATALTSVSGNVAGTKERLAFADRNITTARDLAGRVEIGKQTGLVDAYHAAESALGQARALLDAIDNAATDIRHAIAALPTVVDDIRAAVKRADDQLKNVPSAASGHTAELTAARDAATGALDYSRSTGGSADPLGAFARLTKAGADLDRVLDAVAQEQADAERLNRSFEQALFTAQARVRGVSEYIDTRRGSIGAEARTRLAEAGRHLQAAQDKRATNLAEAIAHANAASTLAAQAQALANADVQQAQRVYAGRGGGDSGAMIGGIIIGNVLSGAMRGGFGGWSPTSFGSSGSSGGGLMGGGGRF
;
A
#
# COMPACT_ATOMS: atom_id res chain seq x y z
N MET A 1 -94.09 -57.06 24.28
CA MET A 1 -93.16 -56.53 23.25
C MET A 1 -93.44 -55.05 23.09
N ARG A 2 -92.38 -54.27 23.29
CA ARG A 2 -92.15 -52.83 23.06
C ARG A 2 -93.35 -51.96 22.61
N THR A 3 -93.67 -51.02 23.49
CA THR A 3 -94.71 -50.01 23.38
C THR A 3 -94.44 -49.01 22.26
N ALA A 4 -95.26 -49.16 21.21
CA ALA A 4 -95.81 -48.12 20.35
C ALA A 4 -96.40 -46.95 21.20
N ARG A 5 -96.17 -45.69 20.83
CA ARG A 5 -97.07 -44.81 20.03
C ARG A 5 -98.51 -44.71 20.56
N LEU A 6 -99.12 -43.57 20.21
CA LEU A 6 -100.56 -43.23 20.19
C LEU A 6 -100.99 -42.45 21.46
N LEU A 7 -101.91 -41.49 21.43
CA LEU A 7 -102.90 -40.99 20.45
C LEU A 7 -103.49 -39.71 21.08
N GLY A 8 -104.07 -38.79 20.30
CA GLY A 8 -105.03 -37.78 20.81
C GLY A 8 -104.75 -36.36 20.30
N VAL A 9 -105.28 -35.88 19.16
CA VAL A 9 -106.69 -35.61 18.80
C VAL A 9 -107.24 -34.34 19.45
N MET A 10 -107.74 -33.45 18.57
CA MET A 10 -108.78 -32.41 18.76
C MET A 10 -108.44 -31.17 19.62
N LEU A 11 -108.35 -29.97 19.03
CA LEU A 11 -109.47 -29.11 18.58
C LEU A 11 -110.20 -28.41 19.75
N ALA A 12 -109.49 -27.46 20.35
CA ALA A 12 -109.96 -26.26 21.05
C ALA A 12 -108.68 -25.39 21.16
N VAL A 13 -108.50 -24.24 20.51
CA VAL A 13 -109.21 -22.98 20.68
C VAL A 13 -108.90 -22.16 19.42
N LEU A 14 -109.79 -22.22 18.43
CA LEU A 14 -109.71 -21.46 17.18
C LEU A 14 -110.96 -20.56 17.11
N ALA A 15 -111.07 -19.67 18.10
CA ALA A 15 -112.09 -18.64 18.24
C ALA A 15 -111.46 -17.50 19.07
N GLY A 16 -110.79 -16.59 18.38
CA GLY A 16 -110.10 -15.44 18.96
C GLY A 16 -109.43 -14.61 17.86
N LEU A 17 -110.07 -14.53 16.70
CA LEU A 17 -109.68 -13.68 15.58
C LEU A 17 -110.76 -12.59 15.46
N CYS A 18 -110.31 -11.34 15.30
CA CYS A 18 -111.06 -10.07 15.20
C CYS A 18 -111.40 -9.39 16.54
N GLY A 19 -110.49 -8.55 17.04
CA GLY A 19 -110.83 -7.62 18.11
C GLY A 19 -109.74 -6.80 18.81
N ALA A 20 -108.57 -6.55 18.23
CA ALA A 20 -107.72 -5.41 18.61
C ALA A 20 -106.59 -5.24 17.58
N LEU A 21 -106.82 -4.37 16.59
CA LEU A 21 -105.74 -3.59 16.01
C LEU A 21 -105.14 -2.75 17.16
N LEU A 22 -104.12 -3.29 17.83
CA LEU A 22 -103.12 -2.46 18.49
C LEU A 22 -101.93 -2.46 17.55
N LEU A 23 -101.78 -1.33 16.87
CA LEU A 23 -100.57 -0.96 16.16
C LEU A 23 -99.38 -1.36 17.03
N ALA A 24 -98.64 -2.39 16.61
CA ALA A 24 -97.27 -2.51 17.08
C ALA A 24 -96.62 -1.16 16.74
N PRO A 25 -96.08 -0.43 17.71
CA PRO A 25 -95.43 0.83 17.40
C PRO A 25 -94.40 0.53 16.30
N PRO A 26 -94.36 1.31 15.21
CA PRO A 26 -93.26 1.18 14.26
C PRO A 26 -92.00 1.21 15.12
N GLY A 27 -91.13 0.20 14.97
CA GLY A 27 -89.84 0.12 15.65
C GLY A 27 -89.03 1.35 15.29
N GLY A 28 -89.32 2.43 16.00
CA GLY A 28 -88.81 3.75 15.72
C GLY A 28 -87.34 3.69 15.96
N ALA A 29 -86.57 4.04 14.93
CA ALA A 29 -85.36 4.81 15.07
C ALA A 29 -85.01 5.17 16.53
N GLN A 30 -84.13 4.39 17.17
CA GLN A 30 -83.62 4.70 18.52
C GLN A 30 -82.43 5.69 18.42
N PRO A 31 -82.63 7.00 18.69
CA PRO A 31 -81.55 7.98 18.62
C PRO A 31 -80.48 7.67 19.68
N PRO A 32 -79.23 8.14 19.52
CA PRO A 32 -78.20 8.04 20.56
C PRO A 32 -78.73 8.52 21.92
N PHE A 33 -78.52 7.72 22.97
CA PHE A 33 -79.01 7.99 24.32
C PHE A 33 -77.92 7.65 25.36
N PRO A 34 -77.97 8.24 26.57
CA PRO A 34 -77.01 7.93 27.62
C PRO A 34 -77.16 6.47 28.08
N LEU A 35 -76.07 5.71 28.07
CA LEU A 35 -76.07 4.30 28.48
C LEU A 35 -76.18 4.20 30.02
N PRO A 36 -77.27 3.62 30.56
CA PRO A 36 -77.45 3.51 32.01
C PRO A 36 -76.53 2.45 32.64
N ASP A 37 -76.26 1.38 31.90
CA ASP A 37 -75.47 0.24 32.36
C ASP A 37 -74.43 -0.16 31.29
N GLN A 38 -73.36 -0.83 31.74
CA GLN A 38 -72.29 -1.32 30.87
C GLN A 38 -72.78 -2.30 29.79
N VAL A 39 -73.89 -3.00 30.04
CA VAL A 39 -74.58 -3.84 29.05
C VAL A 39 -76.03 -3.38 28.95
N THR A 40 -76.35 -2.64 27.89
CA THR A 40 -77.69 -2.11 27.63
C THR A 40 -78.34 -2.87 26.47
N ASP A 41 -79.42 -3.62 26.73
CA ASP A 41 -80.14 -4.39 25.72
C ASP A 41 -81.57 -3.87 25.54
N SER A 42 -81.73 -2.90 24.64
CA SER A 42 -83.04 -2.30 24.31
C SER A 42 -83.80 -3.12 23.27
N ALA A 43 -83.10 -3.91 22.46
CA ALA A 43 -83.66 -4.81 21.45
C ALA A 43 -84.13 -6.16 22.02
N LYS A 44 -83.85 -6.44 23.30
CA LYS A 44 -84.16 -7.70 24.01
C LYS A 44 -83.63 -8.95 23.30
N VAL A 45 -82.41 -8.87 22.78
CA VAL A 45 -81.76 -9.98 22.05
C VAL A 45 -80.92 -10.91 22.92
N LEU A 46 -80.63 -10.52 24.16
CA LEU A 46 -79.88 -11.36 25.09
C LEU A 46 -80.81 -12.20 25.97
N SER A 47 -80.53 -13.51 26.06
CA SER A 47 -81.06 -14.35 27.13
C SER A 47 -80.41 -13.99 28.48
N ASP A 48 -81.00 -14.42 29.59
CA ASP A 48 -80.41 -14.22 30.93
C ASP A 48 -79.00 -14.81 31.04
N SER A 49 -78.78 -15.98 30.43
CA SER A 49 -77.46 -16.61 30.34
C SER A 49 -76.48 -15.82 29.47
N GLY A 50 -76.95 -15.28 28.34
CA GLY A 50 -76.13 -14.45 27.45
C GLY A 50 -75.73 -13.14 28.10
N ARG A 51 -76.64 -12.48 28.82
CA ARG A 51 -76.36 -11.27 29.59
C ARG A 51 -75.30 -11.53 30.67
N ALA A 52 -75.47 -12.58 31.47
CA ALA A 52 -74.50 -12.95 32.49
C ALA A 52 -73.10 -13.25 31.91
N ALA A 53 -73.04 -13.92 30.76
CA ALA A 53 -71.78 -14.23 30.08
C ALA A 53 -71.07 -12.98 29.55
N VAL A 54 -71.82 -12.02 28.98
CA VAL A 54 -71.26 -10.75 28.51
C VAL A 54 -70.74 -9.93 29.69
N THR A 55 -71.53 -9.80 30.77
CA THR A 55 -71.10 -9.08 31.99
C THR A 55 -69.83 -9.69 32.58
N SER A 56 -69.76 -11.03 32.71
CA SER A 56 -68.57 -11.70 33.21
C SER A 56 -67.33 -11.44 32.33
N ALA A 57 -67.49 -11.40 31.01
CA ALA A 57 -66.39 -11.11 30.09
C ALA A 57 -65.91 -9.65 30.19
N THR A 58 -66.83 -8.69 30.34
CA THR A 58 -66.48 -7.28 30.52
C THR A 58 -65.84 -6.99 31.88
N ASP A 59 -66.31 -7.65 32.94
CA ASP A 59 -65.74 -7.54 34.28
C ASP A 59 -64.32 -8.10 34.32
N LYS A 60 -64.10 -9.24 33.67
CA LYS A 60 -62.77 -9.84 33.51
C LYS A 60 -61.82 -8.88 32.79
N LEU A 61 -62.24 -8.29 31.67
CA LEU A 61 -61.44 -7.32 30.92
C LEU A 61 -61.05 -6.11 31.80
N TYR A 62 -61.98 -5.64 32.63
CA TYR A 62 -61.69 -4.55 33.56
C TYR A 62 -60.70 -4.98 34.64
N ALA A 63 -60.90 -6.15 35.26
CA ALA A 63 -60.00 -6.67 36.29
C ALA A 63 -58.56 -6.88 35.76
N ASP A 64 -58.43 -7.41 34.54
CA ASP A 64 -57.13 -7.79 33.98
C ASP A 64 -56.40 -6.59 33.36
N ARG A 65 -57.14 -5.65 32.74
CA ARG A 65 -56.53 -4.59 31.91
C ARG A 65 -56.99 -3.17 32.24
N HIS A 66 -57.92 -3.00 33.17
CA HIS A 66 -58.54 -1.70 33.52
C HIS A 66 -59.20 -1.01 32.32
N ILE A 67 -59.73 -1.80 31.37
CA ILE A 67 -60.46 -1.33 30.19
C ILE A 67 -61.96 -1.59 30.42
N ARG A 68 -62.81 -0.58 30.29
CA ARG A 68 -64.27 -0.74 30.44
C ARG A 68 -64.92 -0.87 29.06
N LEU A 69 -65.40 -2.07 28.72
CA LEU A 69 -66.15 -2.26 27.46
C LEU A 69 -67.65 -2.07 27.71
N TRP A 70 -68.23 -1.08 27.03
CA TRP A 70 -69.66 -0.79 27.00
C TRP A 70 -70.29 -1.47 25.80
N VAL A 71 -71.41 -2.16 26.01
CA VAL A 71 -72.12 -2.92 24.96
C VAL A 71 -73.57 -2.46 24.90
N VAL A 72 -74.04 -2.08 23.71
CA VAL A 72 -75.41 -1.64 23.49
C VAL A 72 -76.06 -2.34 22.30
N TYR A 73 -77.26 -2.90 22.53
CA TYR A 73 -78.10 -3.53 21.51
C TYR A 73 -79.37 -2.71 21.30
N VAL A 74 -79.57 -2.25 20.06
CA VAL A 74 -80.71 -1.45 19.60
C VAL A 74 -81.32 -2.08 18.35
N ASP A 75 -82.56 -1.75 18.03
CA ASP A 75 -83.20 -2.31 16.84
C ASP A 75 -82.59 -1.74 15.55
N ASN A 76 -82.37 -0.42 15.52
CA ASN A 76 -81.72 0.30 14.42
C ASN A 76 -81.12 1.63 14.89
N PHE A 77 -80.23 2.22 14.07
CA PHE A 77 -79.50 3.46 14.38
C PHE A 77 -80.17 4.76 13.90
N SER A 78 -81.50 4.80 13.75
CA SER A 78 -82.24 6.01 13.37
C SER A 78 -81.81 6.67 12.06
N GLY A 79 -81.47 5.86 11.04
CA GLY A 79 -80.98 6.36 9.76
C GLY A 79 -79.55 6.92 9.78
N GLN A 80 -78.86 6.89 10.92
CA GLN A 80 -77.44 7.22 11.01
C GLN A 80 -76.59 6.00 10.65
N ASN A 81 -75.38 6.23 10.14
CA ASN A 81 -74.40 5.15 10.04
C ASN A 81 -73.95 4.71 11.45
N ALA A 82 -73.51 3.47 11.58
CA ALA A 82 -73.19 2.87 12.86
C ALA A 82 -72.10 3.64 13.63
N GLU A 83 -71.13 4.19 12.90
CA GLU A 83 -70.01 4.92 13.48
C GLU A 83 -70.41 6.27 14.08
N ASP A 84 -71.20 7.06 13.35
CA ASP A 84 -71.71 8.36 13.81
C ASP A 84 -72.65 8.19 14.99
N TRP A 85 -73.49 7.16 14.94
CA TRP A 85 -74.37 6.81 16.07
C TRP A 85 -73.55 6.48 17.31
N ALA A 86 -72.55 5.59 17.20
CA ALA A 86 -71.72 5.20 18.33
C ALA A 86 -70.82 6.34 18.86
N ARG A 87 -70.29 7.22 17.99
CA ARG A 87 -69.56 8.43 18.41
C ARG A 87 -70.44 9.38 19.24
N ARG A 88 -71.69 9.57 18.82
CA ARG A 88 -72.65 10.40 19.57
C ARG A 88 -73.06 9.76 20.89
N THR A 89 -73.35 8.46 20.91
CA THR A 89 -73.67 7.71 22.14
C THR A 89 -72.51 7.79 23.14
N ARG A 90 -71.27 7.68 22.66
CA ARG A 90 -70.06 7.86 23.48
C ARG A 90 -70.00 9.25 24.13
N SER A 91 -70.28 10.29 23.36
CA SER A 91 -70.26 11.68 23.84
C SER A 91 -71.38 11.96 24.84
N VAL A 92 -72.58 11.45 24.60
CA VAL A 92 -73.75 11.67 25.47
C VAL A 92 -73.66 10.85 26.77
N SER A 93 -72.95 9.72 26.73
CA SER A 93 -72.69 8.86 27.91
C SER A 93 -71.39 9.20 28.64
N GLU A 94 -70.71 10.29 28.24
CA GLU A 94 -69.46 10.77 28.86
C GLU A 94 -68.34 9.72 28.98
N LEU A 95 -68.21 8.83 27.98
CA LEU A 95 -67.24 7.73 28.04
C LEU A 95 -65.79 8.23 27.87
N GLY A 96 -64.93 7.93 28.84
CA GLY A 96 -63.55 8.41 28.96
C GLY A 96 -62.50 7.61 28.19
N ASP A 97 -61.23 7.96 28.35
CA ASP A 97 -60.10 7.45 27.54
C ASP A 97 -59.80 5.94 27.67
N TYR A 98 -60.43 5.25 28.62
CA TYR A 98 -60.28 3.80 28.83
C TYR A 98 -61.57 3.01 28.57
N ASP A 99 -62.57 3.67 27.98
CA ASP A 99 -63.89 3.10 27.75
C ASP A 99 -64.01 2.70 26.29
N ALA A 100 -64.14 1.41 25.99
CA ALA A 100 -64.46 0.91 24.66
C ALA A 100 -65.98 0.82 24.47
N LEU A 101 -66.47 0.92 23.23
CA LEU A 101 -67.90 0.83 22.91
C LEU A 101 -68.14 -0.16 21.77
N LEU A 102 -69.05 -1.11 22.00
CA LEU A 102 -69.63 -1.98 20.99
C LEU A 102 -71.13 -1.67 20.85
N ALA A 103 -71.52 -1.08 19.73
CA ALA A 103 -72.91 -0.79 19.41
C ALA A 103 -73.41 -1.72 18.31
N VAL A 104 -74.55 -2.36 18.50
CA VAL A 104 -75.12 -3.34 17.56
C VAL A 104 -76.58 -3.00 17.27
N ALA A 105 -76.88 -2.77 15.98
CA ALA A 105 -78.23 -2.66 15.44
C ALA A 105 -78.68 -4.03 14.92
N THR A 106 -79.64 -4.64 15.58
CA THR A 106 -80.08 -6.03 15.35
C THR A 106 -80.90 -6.15 14.06
N THR A 107 -81.91 -5.29 13.88
CA THR A 107 -82.74 -5.27 12.67
C THR A 107 -82.03 -4.54 11.52
N GLY A 108 -81.29 -3.48 11.85
CA GLY A 108 -80.48 -2.72 10.88
C GLY A 108 -79.25 -3.45 10.34
N ARG A 109 -78.91 -4.62 10.92
CA ARG A 109 -77.73 -5.45 10.60
C ARG A 109 -76.45 -4.62 10.46
N ALA A 110 -76.21 -3.73 11.42
CA ALA A 110 -75.07 -2.82 11.43
C ALA A 110 -74.47 -2.75 12.83
N TYR A 111 -73.17 -2.47 12.91
CA TYR A 111 -72.47 -2.39 14.18
C TYR A 111 -71.31 -1.40 14.11
N ALA A 112 -70.88 -0.93 15.27
CA ALA A 112 -69.66 -0.14 15.43
C ALA A 112 -68.89 -0.61 16.66
N PHE A 113 -67.58 -0.73 16.52
CA PHE A 113 -66.67 -1.07 17.61
C PHE A 113 -65.56 -0.05 17.69
N PHE A 114 -65.49 0.66 18.81
CA PHE A 114 -64.51 1.72 19.05
C PHE A 114 -63.71 1.51 20.32
N VAL A 115 -62.41 1.70 20.20
CA VAL A 115 -61.43 1.61 21.28
C VAL A 115 -60.58 2.88 21.26
N PRO A 116 -60.45 3.63 22.38
CA PRO A 116 -59.61 4.83 22.42
C PRO A 116 -58.13 4.52 22.15
N SER A 117 -57.44 5.38 21.37
CA SER A 117 -55.99 5.22 21.18
C SER A 117 -55.15 5.50 22.43
N ALA A 118 -55.76 6.11 23.45
CA ALA A 118 -55.13 6.31 24.76
C ALA A 118 -54.78 4.97 25.45
N ILE A 119 -55.47 3.87 25.11
CA ILE A 119 -55.17 2.53 25.58
C ILE A 119 -53.94 1.97 24.83
N LYS A 120 -52.74 2.37 25.26
CA LYS A 120 -51.46 1.98 24.62
C LYS A 120 -51.21 0.46 24.58
N SER A 121 -51.94 -0.30 25.39
CA SER A 121 -51.81 -1.75 25.48
C SER A 121 -52.54 -2.49 24.35
N VAL A 122 -53.33 -1.78 23.55
CA VAL A 122 -54.06 -2.30 22.38
C VAL A 122 -53.62 -1.51 21.12
N LYS A 123 -53.30 -2.22 20.02
CA LYS A 123 -52.88 -1.59 18.76
C LYS A 123 -54.04 -1.50 17.77
N ALA A 124 -54.05 -0.47 16.91
CA ALA A 124 -55.11 -0.25 15.91
C ALA A 124 -55.34 -1.48 15.01
N GLY A 125 -54.26 -2.11 14.53
CA GLY A 125 -54.36 -3.33 13.72
C GLY A 125 -54.96 -4.53 14.46
N GLN A 126 -54.78 -4.63 15.78
CA GLN A 126 -55.39 -5.68 16.61
C GLN A 126 -56.90 -5.45 16.77
N VAL A 127 -57.32 -4.19 16.95
CA VAL A 127 -58.75 -3.81 16.98
C VAL A 127 -59.43 -4.15 15.66
N ASP A 128 -58.79 -3.84 14.52
CA ASP A 128 -59.34 -4.14 13.19
C ASP A 128 -59.39 -5.63 12.88
N GLN A 129 -58.41 -6.41 13.34
CA GLN A 129 -58.41 -7.87 13.21
C GLN A 129 -59.51 -8.49 14.07
N LEU A 130 -59.66 -8.01 15.31
CA LEU A 130 -60.72 -8.47 16.21
C LEU A 130 -62.10 -8.20 15.63
N ARG A 131 -62.28 -6.98 15.09
CA ARG A 131 -63.50 -6.56 14.41
C ARG A 131 -63.86 -7.48 13.25
N ARG A 132 -62.94 -7.73 12.31
CA ARG A 132 -63.21 -8.49 11.08
C ARG A 132 -63.28 -10.01 11.28
N ASN A 133 -62.48 -10.56 12.19
CA ASN A 133 -62.30 -12.01 12.27
C ASN A 133 -63.08 -12.67 13.41
N ARG A 134 -63.58 -11.89 14.38
CA ARG A 134 -64.27 -12.44 15.56
C ARG A 134 -65.62 -11.79 15.80
N ILE A 135 -65.69 -10.46 15.78
CA ILE A 135 -66.94 -9.73 16.04
C ILE A 135 -67.90 -9.84 14.85
N GLU A 136 -67.44 -9.48 13.64
CA GLU A 136 -68.25 -9.49 12.42
C GLU A 136 -68.84 -10.88 12.08
N PRO A 137 -68.07 -11.99 12.16
CA PRO A 137 -68.63 -13.33 11.91
C PRO A 137 -69.65 -13.78 12.96
N ALA A 138 -69.45 -13.43 14.24
CA ALA A 138 -70.41 -13.75 15.30
C ALA A 138 -71.74 -13.02 15.07
N LEU A 139 -71.68 -11.74 14.72
CA LEU A 139 -72.86 -10.94 14.36
C LEU A 139 -73.56 -11.46 13.11
N HIS A 140 -72.82 -11.85 12.07
CA HIS A 140 -73.37 -12.44 10.85
C HIS A 140 -74.19 -13.71 11.13
N ASN A 141 -73.71 -14.54 12.07
CA ASN A 141 -74.35 -15.78 12.50
C ASN A 141 -75.50 -15.57 13.51
N GLY A 142 -75.83 -14.32 13.88
CA GLY A 142 -76.86 -14.00 14.86
C GLY A 142 -76.45 -14.23 16.32
N ASP A 143 -75.17 -14.48 16.60
CA ASP A 143 -74.65 -14.67 17.96
C ASP A 143 -74.23 -13.32 18.58
N PHE A 144 -75.24 -12.58 19.04
CA PHE A 144 -75.07 -11.25 19.63
C PHE A 144 -74.27 -11.28 20.93
N SER A 145 -74.45 -12.30 21.77
CA SER A 145 -73.66 -12.52 22.98
C SER A 145 -72.20 -12.86 22.67
N GLY A 146 -71.96 -13.73 21.70
CA GLY A 146 -70.63 -14.15 21.28
C GLY A 146 -69.82 -13.00 20.69
N ALA A 147 -70.45 -12.06 19.98
CA ALA A 147 -69.79 -10.87 19.47
C ALA A 147 -69.23 -9.97 20.59
N ALA A 148 -69.99 -9.77 21.67
CA ALA A 148 -69.55 -8.98 22.82
C ALA A 148 -68.49 -9.69 23.67
N ILE A 149 -68.63 -11.01 23.88
CA ILE A 149 -67.62 -11.82 24.56
C ILE A 149 -66.31 -11.84 23.76
N ALA A 150 -66.39 -11.95 22.44
CA ALA A 150 -65.24 -11.86 21.55
C ALA A 150 -64.57 -10.49 21.62
N ALA A 151 -65.34 -9.41 21.65
CA ALA A 151 -64.81 -8.07 21.84
C ALA A 151 -64.06 -7.92 23.17
N ALA A 152 -64.63 -8.42 24.28
CA ALA A 152 -64.00 -8.37 25.60
C ALA A 152 -62.70 -9.20 25.67
N SER A 153 -62.76 -10.47 25.29
CA SER A 153 -61.61 -11.39 25.33
C SER A 153 -60.48 -10.99 24.36
N GLY A 154 -60.82 -10.42 23.21
CA GLY A 154 -59.83 -9.94 22.25
C GLY A 154 -59.04 -8.73 22.72
N LEU A 155 -59.66 -7.85 23.51
CA LEU A 155 -58.98 -6.72 24.17
C LEU A 155 -58.11 -7.16 25.36
N ASP A 156 -58.41 -8.32 25.95
CA ASP A 156 -57.69 -8.89 27.10
C ASP A 156 -56.35 -9.57 26.70
N THR A 157 -56.15 -9.86 25.41
CA THR A 157 -54.95 -10.58 24.94
C THR A 157 -53.67 -9.71 25.11
N ALA A 158 -52.63 -10.25 25.76
CA ALA A 158 -51.34 -9.57 25.95
C ALA A 158 -50.46 -9.64 24.68
N PRO A 159 -49.65 -8.60 24.35
CA PRO A 159 -48.67 -8.69 23.27
C PRO A 159 -47.54 -9.69 23.63
N PRO A 160 -46.99 -10.44 22.66
CA PRO A 160 -45.90 -11.37 22.93
C PRO A 160 -44.63 -10.63 23.39
N SER A 161 -44.09 -11.03 24.55
CA SER A 161 -42.89 -10.48 25.17
C SER A 161 -41.61 -11.13 24.62
N SER A 162 -41.27 -10.80 23.37
CA SER A 162 -40.12 -11.38 22.65
C SER A 162 -39.06 -10.33 22.27
N GLY A 163 -38.83 -9.31 23.10
CA GLY A 163 -37.93 -8.20 22.76
C GLY A 163 -36.53 -8.22 23.42
N ARG A 164 -36.42 -8.73 24.66
CA ARG A 164 -35.17 -8.61 25.44
C ARG A 164 -34.14 -9.71 25.17
N VAL A 165 -34.57 -10.93 24.86
CA VAL A 165 -33.66 -12.06 24.62
C VAL A 165 -32.96 -11.92 23.26
N TYR A 166 -33.70 -11.52 22.21
CA TYR A 166 -33.11 -11.32 20.87
C TYR A 166 -32.12 -10.15 20.81
N LEU A 167 -32.34 -9.08 21.59
CA LEU A 167 -31.39 -7.96 21.68
C LEU A 167 -30.08 -8.37 22.37
N LEU A 168 -30.14 -9.17 23.43
CA LEU A 168 -28.94 -9.66 24.12
C LEU A 168 -28.17 -10.68 23.26
N VAL A 169 -28.87 -11.56 22.55
CA VAL A 169 -28.24 -12.52 21.62
C VAL A 169 -27.64 -11.81 20.40
N ALA A 170 -28.31 -10.79 19.85
CA ALA A 170 -27.77 -10.00 18.74
C ALA A 170 -26.54 -9.17 19.17
N LEU A 171 -26.55 -8.56 20.36
CA LEU A 171 -25.40 -7.84 20.90
C LEU A 171 -24.22 -8.79 21.19
N LEU A 172 -24.48 -9.99 21.71
CA LEU A 172 -23.43 -11.00 21.92
C LEU A 172 -22.86 -11.48 20.59
N ALA A 173 -23.69 -11.71 19.58
CA ALA A 173 -23.25 -12.10 18.24
C ALA A 173 -22.39 -11.02 17.57
N ILE A 174 -22.75 -9.74 17.71
CA ILE A 174 -21.96 -8.60 17.23
C ILE A 174 -20.64 -8.51 18.00
N ALA A 175 -20.65 -8.67 19.32
CA ALA A 175 -19.43 -8.65 20.13
C ALA A 175 -18.46 -9.78 19.75
N VAL A 176 -18.98 -11.00 19.53
CA VAL A 176 -18.18 -12.15 19.06
C VAL A 176 -17.67 -11.92 17.64
N ALA A 177 -18.48 -11.36 16.74
CA ALA A 177 -18.05 -11.03 15.38
C ALA A 177 -16.96 -9.95 15.37
N VAL A 178 -17.06 -8.93 16.22
CA VAL A 178 -16.03 -7.89 16.39
C VAL A 178 -14.76 -8.48 17.01
N ALA A 179 -14.87 -9.33 18.03
CA ALA A 179 -13.72 -10.01 18.62
C ALA A 179 -13.02 -10.93 17.60
N ALA A 180 -13.78 -11.72 16.84
CA ALA A 180 -13.26 -12.56 15.77
C ALA A 180 -12.60 -11.73 14.66
N LEU A 181 -13.22 -10.61 14.26
CA LEU A 181 -12.64 -9.66 13.31
C LEU A 181 -11.32 -9.09 13.83
N LEU A 182 -11.27 -8.67 15.10
CA LEU A 182 -10.04 -8.14 15.71
C LEU A 182 -8.95 -9.20 15.79
N VAL A 183 -9.28 -10.45 16.15
CA VAL A 183 -8.32 -11.57 16.17
C VAL A 183 -7.82 -11.88 14.76
N VAL A 184 -8.69 -11.95 13.76
CA VAL A 184 -8.33 -12.19 12.36
C VAL A 184 -7.50 -11.03 11.80
N MET A 185 -7.87 -9.78 12.07
CA MET A 185 -7.09 -8.60 11.67
C MET A 185 -5.71 -8.62 12.33
N ARG A 186 -5.62 -8.95 13.63
CA ARG A 186 -4.34 -9.06 14.35
C ARG A 186 -3.48 -10.20 13.79
N TYR A 187 -4.09 -11.34 13.48
CA TYR A 187 -3.42 -12.49 12.87
C TYR A 187 -2.92 -12.19 11.44
N ARG A 188 -3.77 -11.59 10.59
CA ARG A 188 -3.38 -11.16 9.23
C ARG A 188 -2.31 -10.07 9.27
N ARG A 189 -2.37 -9.14 10.23
CA ARG A 189 -1.35 -8.09 10.42
C ARG A 189 -0.02 -8.69 10.86
N ARG A 190 -0.02 -9.68 11.78
CA ARG A 190 1.19 -10.46 12.13
C ARG A 190 1.76 -11.22 10.93
N ARG A 191 0.91 -11.90 10.16
CA ARG A 191 1.34 -12.66 8.97
C ARG A 191 1.89 -11.77 7.85
N ARG A 192 1.29 -10.59 7.64
CA ARG A 192 1.80 -9.57 6.70
C ARG A 192 3.13 -8.96 7.17
N ARG A 193 3.30 -8.72 8.47
CA ARG A 193 4.58 -8.26 9.05
C ARG A 193 5.69 -9.29 8.87
N ALA A 194 5.41 -10.55 9.20
CA ALA A 194 6.36 -11.65 9.01
C ALA A 194 6.74 -11.83 7.53
N ALA A 195 5.78 -11.71 6.61
CA ALA A 195 6.05 -11.76 5.17
C ALA A 195 6.86 -10.55 4.67
N ALA A 196 6.59 -9.34 5.18
CA ALA A 196 7.35 -8.14 4.85
C ALA A 196 8.79 -8.21 5.37
N LEU A 197 9.01 -8.75 6.58
CA LEU A 197 10.33 -9.00 7.12
C LEU A 197 11.09 -10.08 6.32
N ALA A 198 10.42 -11.18 5.97
CA ALA A 198 11.01 -12.23 5.14
C ALA A 198 11.37 -11.71 3.73
N ALA A 199 10.58 -10.80 3.18
CA ALA A 199 10.91 -10.12 1.92
C ALA A 199 12.08 -9.14 2.09
N ALA A 200 12.12 -8.39 3.20
CA ALA A 200 13.21 -7.48 3.51
C ALA A 200 14.55 -8.20 3.69
N ARG A 201 14.57 -9.40 4.29
CA ARG A 201 15.76 -10.25 4.43
C ARG A 201 16.31 -10.78 3.09
N ARG A 202 15.54 -10.74 2.01
CA ARG A 202 15.99 -11.14 0.66
C ARG A 202 16.60 -9.99 -0.12
N VAL A 203 16.44 -8.76 0.35
CA VAL A 203 17.04 -7.57 -0.24
C VAL A 203 18.49 -7.50 0.21
N ASP A 204 19.41 -7.14 -0.69
CA ASP A 204 20.81 -6.92 -0.31
C ASP A 204 20.87 -5.76 0.70
N PRO A 205 21.29 -6.03 1.96
CA PRO A 205 21.29 -5.02 3.00
C PRO A 205 22.40 -3.96 2.81
N THR A 206 23.31 -4.14 1.86
CA THR A 206 24.33 -3.13 1.52
C THR A 206 23.89 -2.13 0.45
N ASP A 207 22.75 -2.37 -0.20
CA ASP A 207 22.18 -1.49 -1.21
C ASP A 207 21.07 -0.59 -0.62
N ALA A 208 21.41 0.68 -0.43
CA ALA A 208 20.48 1.69 0.08
C ALA A 208 19.27 1.91 -0.84
N THR A 209 19.42 1.72 -2.15
CA THR A 209 18.33 1.92 -3.12
C THR A 209 17.32 0.77 -3.05
N ALA A 210 17.81 -0.47 -2.90
CA ALA A 210 16.96 -1.63 -2.73
C ALA A 210 16.18 -1.58 -1.39
N LEU A 211 16.81 -1.06 -0.32
CA LEU A 211 16.16 -0.83 0.97
C LEU A 211 15.07 0.25 0.93
N ALA A 212 15.10 1.17 -0.04
CA ALA A 212 14.07 2.21 -0.20
C ALA A 212 12.68 1.63 -0.51
N ALA A 213 12.59 0.43 -1.09
CA ALA A 213 11.32 -0.25 -1.36
C ALA A 213 10.73 -0.96 -0.12
N VAL A 214 11.51 -1.13 0.95
CA VAL A 214 11.09 -1.87 2.15
C VAL A 214 10.18 -1.01 3.04
N PRO A 215 9.07 -1.55 3.59
CA PRO A 215 8.23 -0.85 4.57
C PRO A 215 9.00 -0.44 5.82
N LEU A 216 8.66 0.71 6.41
CA LEU A 216 9.41 1.30 7.52
C LEU A 216 9.48 0.38 8.75
N GLU A 217 8.40 -0.34 9.06
CA GLU A 217 8.37 -1.30 10.17
C GLU A 217 9.25 -2.53 9.92
N ALA A 218 9.36 -2.97 8.66
CA ALA A 218 10.25 -4.06 8.29
C ALA A 218 11.72 -3.62 8.27
N LEU A 219 12.01 -2.36 7.90
CA LEU A 219 13.34 -1.76 8.07
C LEU A 219 13.72 -1.63 9.55
N ASP A 220 12.78 -1.25 10.41
CA ASP A 220 13.03 -1.18 11.86
C ASP A 220 13.37 -2.56 12.43
N GLU A 221 12.59 -3.58 12.10
CA GLU A 221 12.84 -4.94 12.58
C GLU A 221 14.12 -5.55 11.98
N LEU A 222 14.43 -5.25 10.71
CA LEU A 222 15.68 -5.66 10.05
C LEU A 222 16.91 -4.98 10.67
N SER A 223 16.84 -3.68 11.00
CA SER A 223 17.96 -2.99 11.64
C SER A 223 18.26 -3.56 13.03
N ARG A 224 17.22 -3.93 13.80
CA ARG A 224 17.37 -4.61 15.09
C ARG A 224 18.07 -5.97 14.95
N SER A 225 17.63 -6.79 14.00
CA SER A 225 18.27 -8.10 13.80
C SER A 225 19.72 -7.94 13.35
N MET A 226 19.98 -7.06 12.39
CA MET A 226 21.32 -6.85 11.84
C MET A 226 22.31 -6.34 12.89
N VAL A 227 21.89 -5.46 13.80
CA VAL A 227 22.75 -5.02 14.92
C VAL A 227 23.11 -6.19 15.84
N VAL A 228 22.18 -7.10 16.12
CA VAL A 228 22.44 -8.30 16.94
C VAL A 228 23.32 -9.30 16.21
N ASP A 229 23.11 -9.49 14.90
CA ASP A 229 23.91 -10.39 14.07
C ASP A 229 25.37 -9.90 14.04
N VAL A 230 25.59 -8.60 13.80
CA VAL A 230 26.93 -7.99 13.83
C VAL A 230 27.57 -8.00 15.21
N ASP A 231 26.82 -7.78 16.30
CA ASP A 231 27.38 -7.89 17.66
C ASP A 231 27.91 -9.31 17.94
N ASN A 232 27.14 -10.33 17.54
CA ASN A 232 27.58 -11.72 17.64
C ASN A 232 28.78 -12.00 16.74
N ALA A 233 28.77 -11.52 15.49
CA ALA A 233 29.87 -11.65 14.55
C ALA A 233 31.15 -11.01 15.12
N VAL A 234 31.09 -9.77 15.61
CA VAL A 234 32.23 -9.07 16.22
C VAL A 234 32.81 -9.86 17.39
N ARG A 235 31.98 -10.43 18.25
CA ARG A 235 32.47 -11.24 19.38
C ARG A 235 33.15 -12.52 18.91
N THR A 236 32.56 -13.22 17.93
CA THR A 236 33.14 -14.44 17.35
C THR A 236 34.45 -14.12 16.63
N SER A 237 34.43 -13.15 15.72
CA SER A 237 35.60 -12.69 14.96
C SER A 237 36.71 -12.13 15.85
N ALA A 238 36.40 -11.50 16.99
CA ALA A 238 37.43 -11.06 17.93
C ALA A 238 38.17 -12.25 18.59
N ASN A 239 37.46 -13.35 18.86
CA ASN A 239 38.10 -14.58 19.36
C ASN A 239 38.91 -15.26 18.26
N GLU A 240 38.38 -15.32 17.04
CA GLU A 240 39.09 -15.85 15.88
C GLU A 240 40.34 -15.03 15.54
N LEU A 241 40.26 -13.70 15.65
CA LEU A 241 41.40 -12.81 15.44
C LEU A 241 42.52 -13.11 16.44
N ALA A 242 42.19 -13.34 17.72
CA ALA A 242 43.21 -13.71 18.72
C ALA A 242 43.91 -15.02 18.37
N LEU A 243 43.16 -16.02 17.89
CA LEU A 243 43.74 -17.27 17.39
C LEU A 243 44.59 -17.05 16.13
N ALA A 244 44.09 -16.27 15.18
CA ALA A 244 44.80 -15.95 13.95
C ALA A 244 46.10 -15.19 14.22
N ILE A 245 46.15 -14.34 15.25
CA ILE A 245 47.37 -13.64 15.68
C ILE A 245 48.40 -14.64 16.22
N ASP A 246 47.98 -15.63 17.01
CA ASP A 246 48.86 -16.69 17.53
C ASP A 246 49.40 -17.59 16.40
N GLU A 247 48.55 -17.91 15.42
CA GLU A 247 48.88 -18.79 14.30
C GLU A 247 49.73 -18.11 13.22
N PHE A 248 49.38 -16.88 12.82
CA PHE A 248 49.92 -16.19 11.64
C PHE A 248 50.67 -14.88 11.94
N GLY A 249 50.66 -14.42 13.20
CA GLY A 249 51.34 -13.20 13.65
C GLY A 249 50.61 -11.89 13.32
N ASP A 250 50.96 -10.83 14.05
CA ASP A 250 50.29 -9.52 13.99
C ASP A 250 50.29 -8.87 12.60
N GLN A 251 51.38 -9.03 11.84
CA GLN A 251 51.53 -8.35 10.56
C GLN A 251 50.54 -8.88 9.51
N ARG A 252 50.28 -10.20 9.49
CA ARG A 252 49.36 -10.82 8.52
C ARG A 252 47.90 -10.63 8.93
N THR A 253 47.63 -10.50 10.22
CA THR A 253 46.28 -10.28 10.77
C THR A 253 45.86 -8.82 10.83
N GLN A 254 46.68 -7.88 10.35
CA GLN A 254 46.35 -6.47 10.32
C GLN A 254 45.00 -6.17 9.62
N PRO A 255 44.70 -6.72 8.42
CA PRO A 255 43.41 -6.47 7.77
C PRO A 255 42.21 -6.98 8.59
N PHE A 256 42.37 -8.13 9.27
CA PHE A 256 41.32 -8.66 10.14
C PHE A 256 41.16 -7.85 11.42
N THR A 257 42.27 -7.34 11.96
CA THR A 257 42.26 -6.38 13.07
C THR A 257 41.52 -5.10 12.70
N GLU A 258 41.79 -4.56 11.51
CA GLU A 258 41.10 -3.38 10.97
C GLU A 258 39.61 -3.66 10.78
N ALA A 259 39.23 -4.79 10.19
CA ALA A 259 37.83 -5.18 10.01
C ALA A 259 37.08 -5.31 11.35
N VAL A 260 37.68 -5.94 12.36
CA VAL A 260 37.10 -6.05 13.71
C VAL A 260 36.94 -4.67 14.36
N ASN A 261 37.91 -3.77 14.18
CA ASN A 261 37.82 -2.41 14.71
C ASN A 261 36.76 -1.58 13.98
N ASN A 262 36.66 -1.70 12.66
CA ASN A 262 35.63 -1.06 11.84
C ASN A 262 34.23 -1.55 12.24
N ALA A 263 34.07 -2.85 12.46
CA ALA A 263 32.81 -3.44 12.90
C ALA A 263 32.41 -2.98 14.31
N LYS A 264 33.35 -2.88 15.26
CA LYS A 264 33.12 -2.27 16.59
C LYS A 264 32.66 -0.82 16.46
N ALA A 265 33.28 -0.04 15.59
CA ALA A 265 32.89 1.36 15.35
C ALA A 265 31.49 1.46 14.72
N ALA A 266 31.19 0.63 13.72
CA ALA A 266 29.87 0.56 13.08
C ALA A 266 28.78 0.17 14.08
N LEU A 267 29.06 -0.80 14.97
CA LEU A 267 28.15 -1.24 16.02
C LEU A 267 27.90 -0.12 17.05
N SER A 268 28.94 0.60 17.47
CA SER A 268 28.80 1.76 18.37
C SER A 268 27.91 2.84 17.76
N GLN A 269 28.13 3.19 16.48
CA GLN A 269 27.29 4.14 15.75
C GLN A 269 25.84 3.65 15.63
N ALA A 270 25.64 2.36 15.36
CA ALA A 270 24.32 1.76 15.26
C ALA A 270 23.55 1.85 16.60
N PHE A 271 24.22 1.63 17.73
CA PHE A 271 23.60 1.82 19.05
C PHE A 271 23.25 3.28 19.33
N THR A 272 24.09 4.24 18.93
CA THR A 272 23.76 5.67 19.05
C THR A 272 22.52 6.04 18.24
N VAL A 273 22.47 5.61 16.97
CA VAL A 273 21.31 5.86 16.11
C VAL A 273 20.06 5.15 16.65
N ARG A 274 20.22 3.95 17.22
CA ARG A 274 19.11 3.23 17.85
C ARG A 274 18.59 3.93 19.09
N HIS A 275 19.48 4.45 19.93
CA HIS A 275 19.08 5.22 21.09
C HIS A 275 18.28 6.46 20.70
N GLN A 276 18.68 7.15 19.64
CA GLN A 276 17.91 8.26 19.05
C GLN A 276 16.52 7.80 18.56
N LEU A 277 16.45 6.72 17.78
CA LEU A 277 15.20 6.19 17.25
C LEU A 277 14.21 5.69 18.32
N ASP A 278 14.72 5.26 19.47
CA ASP A 278 13.93 4.78 20.60
C ASP A 278 13.70 5.88 21.67
N ASP A 279 14.13 7.12 21.41
CA ASP A 279 13.90 8.26 22.31
C ASP A 279 12.44 8.75 22.30
N GLY A 280 12.10 9.66 23.22
CA GLY A 280 10.74 10.18 23.37
C GLY A 280 10.29 11.17 22.28
N THR A 281 11.17 11.53 21.33
CA THR A 281 10.97 12.57 20.32
C THR A 281 10.85 11.93 18.93
N PRO A 282 9.63 11.71 18.42
CA PRO A 282 9.44 10.99 17.17
C PRO A 282 9.98 11.77 15.96
N GLU A 283 10.84 11.13 15.18
CA GLU A 283 11.35 11.69 13.92
C GLU A 283 10.30 11.66 12.81
N THR A 284 10.55 12.43 11.75
CA THR A 284 9.73 12.35 10.54
C THR A 284 9.92 10.98 9.86
N PRO A 285 8.92 10.46 9.11
CA PRO A 285 9.04 9.16 8.42
C PRO A 285 10.23 9.08 7.45
N VAL A 286 10.61 10.20 6.84
CA VAL A 286 11.76 10.28 5.92
C VAL A 286 13.08 10.18 6.69
N GLN A 287 13.23 10.96 7.77
CA GLN A 287 14.41 10.91 8.63
C GLN A 287 14.58 9.53 9.28
N ARG A 288 13.50 8.94 9.80
CA ARG A 288 13.54 7.59 10.38
C ARG A 288 14.00 6.55 9.37
N ARG A 289 13.55 6.63 8.12
CA ARG A 289 14.00 5.74 7.04
C ARG A 289 15.49 5.90 6.76
N GLU A 290 15.97 7.14 6.68
CA GLU A 290 17.39 7.42 6.44
C GLU A 290 18.28 6.83 7.55
N LEU A 291 17.91 7.07 8.82
CA LEU A 291 18.62 6.53 9.98
C LEU A 291 18.64 5.00 9.97
N LEU A 292 17.49 4.36 9.74
CA LEU A 292 17.39 2.89 9.65
C LEU A 292 18.23 2.33 8.50
N THR A 293 18.18 2.96 7.33
CA THR A 293 18.95 2.54 6.15
C THR A 293 20.45 2.65 6.42
N ARG A 294 20.89 3.76 7.04
CA ARG A 294 22.30 3.97 7.42
C ARG A 294 22.80 2.89 8.37
N VAL A 295 22.01 2.55 9.39
CA VAL A 295 22.34 1.47 10.34
C VAL A 295 22.46 0.13 9.62
N ILE A 296 21.47 -0.23 8.79
CA ILE A 296 21.47 -1.51 8.07
C ILE A 296 22.68 -1.61 7.14
N VAL A 297 22.94 -0.58 6.31
CA VAL A 297 24.04 -0.60 5.35
C VAL A 297 25.40 -0.65 6.03
N SER A 298 25.58 0.14 7.10
CA SER A 298 26.84 0.15 7.87
C SER A 298 27.10 -1.21 8.53
N ALA A 299 26.10 -1.75 9.21
CA ALA A 299 26.21 -3.04 9.88
C ALA A 299 26.41 -4.19 8.87
N ALA A 300 25.69 -4.20 7.74
CA ALA A 300 25.85 -5.22 6.72
C ALA A 300 27.21 -5.17 6.00
N ARG A 301 27.80 -3.98 5.82
CA ARG A 301 29.16 -3.86 5.29
C ARG A 301 30.19 -4.40 6.27
N ALA A 302 30.05 -4.07 7.56
CA ALA A 302 30.92 -4.59 8.61
C ALA A 302 30.83 -6.13 8.71
N ASP A 303 29.62 -6.69 8.68
CA ASP A 303 29.39 -8.14 8.67
C ASP A 303 30.11 -8.83 7.50
N ARG A 304 29.92 -8.30 6.29
CA ARG A 304 30.55 -8.84 5.08
C ARG A 304 32.07 -8.72 5.09
N GLU A 305 32.60 -7.62 5.65
CA GLU A 305 34.03 -7.44 5.81
C GLU A 305 34.62 -8.47 6.78
N LEU A 306 33.97 -8.70 7.93
CA LEU A 306 34.36 -9.74 8.89
C LEU A 306 34.35 -11.14 8.25
N GLU A 307 33.26 -11.51 7.59
CA GLU A 307 33.12 -12.81 6.91
C GLU A 307 34.22 -13.02 5.87
N SER A 308 34.50 -11.99 5.06
CA SER A 308 35.57 -12.05 4.06
C SER A 308 36.94 -12.27 4.68
N GLN A 309 37.21 -11.70 5.86
CA GLN A 309 38.47 -11.92 6.55
C GLN A 309 38.52 -13.32 7.17
N THR A 310 37.45 -13.78 7.81
CA THR A 310 37.35 -15.15 8.33
C THR A 310 37.59 -16.17 7.20
N GLU A 311 36.91 -16.05 6.06
CA GLU A 311 37.09 -16.95 4.90
C GLU A 311 38.54 -16.93 4.37
N ALA A 312 39.20 -15.77 4.38
CA ALA A 312 40.60 -15.67 3.97
C ALA A 312 41.53 -16.47 4.92
N PHE A 313 41.30 -16.40 6.23
CA PHE A 313 42.06 -17.18 7.21
C PHE A 313 41.73 -18.67 7.17
N GLU A 314 40.48 -19.03 6.88
CA GLU A 314 40.12 -20.44 6.64
C GLU A 314 40.89 -21.04 5.47
N LYS A 315 41.06 -20.29 4.37
CA LYS A 315 41.89 -20.71 3.23
C LYS A 315 43.35 -20.88 3.60
N LEU A 316 43.90 -20.00 4.44
CA LEU A 316 45.28 -20.13 4.95
C LEU A 316 45.43 -21.37 5.84
N ARG A 317 44.46 -21.62 6.72
CA ARG A 317 44.44 -22.80 7.59
C ARG A 317 44.29 -24.09 6.78
N ASP A 318 43.44 -24.10 5.76
CA ASP A 318 43.30 -25.22 4.82
C ASP A 318 44.61 -25.51 4.08
N LEU A 319 45.32 -24.46 3.64
CA LEU A 319 46.63 -24.58 3.04
C LEU A 319 47.62 -25.25 4.00
N VAL A 320 47.68 -24.79 5.25
CA VAL A 320 48.58 -25.36 6.28
C VAL A 320 48.22 -26.82 6.58
N LEU A 321 46.93 -27.13 6.74
CA LEU A 321 46.44 -28.49 7.01
C LEU A 321 46.76 -29.46 5.86
N ASN A 322 46.60 -29.01 4.62
CA ASN A 322 46.82 -29.82 3.42
C ASN A 322 48.20 -29.61 2.79
N ALA A 323 49.12 -28.96 3.50
CA ALA A 323 50.43 -28.55 2.98
C ALA A 323 51.22 -29.68 2.31
N PRO A 324 51.30 -30.92 2.86
CA PRO A 324 52.03 -32.02 2.21
C PRO A 324 51.52 -32.31 0.79
N SER A 325 50.22 -32.51 0.64
CA SER A 325 49.60 -32.80 -0.66
C SER A 325 49.75 -31.64 -1.65
N ARG A 326 49.65 -30.39 -1.17
CA ARG A 326 49.82 -29.19 -2.01
C ARG A 326 51.27 -29.03 -2.48
N LEU A 327 52.25 -29.35 -1.63
CA LEU A 327 53.68 -29.29 -1.97
C LEU A 327 54.08 -30.40 -2.95
N ASP A 328 53.44 -31.56 -2.89
CA ASP A 328 53.63 -32.62 -3.88
C ASP A 328 53.12 -32.17 -5.26
N ALA A 329 51.96 -31.53 -5.32
CA ALA A 329 51.46 -30.94 -6.57
C ALA A 329 52.40 -29.86 -7.15
N LEU A 330 53.00 -29.00 -6.30
CA LEU A 330 54.02 -28.04 -6.78
C LEU A 330 55.28 -28.75 -7.30
N THR A 331 55.65 -29.89 -6.73
CA THR A 331 56.81 -30.69 -7.17
C THR A 331 56.54 -31.36 -8.51
N GLU A 332 55.34 -31.90 -8.72
CA GLU A 332 54.92 -32.42 -10.02
C GLU A 332 54.98 -31.33 -11.10
N GLN A 333 54.50 -30.12 -10.79
CA GLN A 333 54.59 -28.96 -11.69
C GLN A 333 56.05 -28.57 -11.98
N TYR A 334 56.91 -28.54 -10.96
CA TYR A 334 58.34 -28.28 -11.12
C TYR A 334 58.99 -29.27 -12.09
N VAL A 335 58.74 -30.57 -11.93
CA VAL A 335 59.30 -31.62 -12.81
C VAL A 335 58.77 -31.46 -14.23
N ALA A 336 57.46 -31.21 -14.38
CA ALA A 336 56.85 -30.98 -15.68
C ALA A 336 57.47 -29.76 -16.40
N LEU A 337 57.64 -28.64 -15.71
CA LEU A 337 58.25 -27.42 -16.28
C LEU A 337 59.73 -27.62 -16.59
N THR A 338 60.47 -28.35 -15.76
CA THR A 338 61.88 -28.68 -16.00
C THR A 338 62.04 -29.49 -17.29
N SER A 339 61.13 -30.44 -17.57
CA SER A 339 61.15 -31.23 -18.80
C SER A 339 60.90 -30.41 -20.08
N ARG A 340 60.34 -29.20 -19.96
CA ARG A 340 60.07 -28.29 -21.08
C ARG A 340 61.25 -27.39 -21.45
N ILE A 341 62.32 -27.35 -20.67
CA ILE A 341 63.48 -26.47 -20.90
C ILE A 341 64.17 -26.83 -22.23
N ASP A 342 64.56 -28.09 -22.44
CA ASP A 342 65.28 -28.50 -23.66
C ASP A 342 64.45 -28.33 -24.94
N PRO A 343 63.13 -28.65 -24.96
CA PRO A 343 62.25 -28.26 -26.06
C PRO A 343 62.22 -26.74 -26.30
N ALA A 344 62.10 -25.93 -25.26
CA ALA A 344 62.04 -24.47 -25.39
C ALA A 344 63.36 -23.86 -25.90
N GLU A 345 64.52 -24.40 -25.52
CA GLU A 345 65.82 -24.00 -26.04
C GLU A 345 65.94 -24.25 -27.55
N ARG A 346 65.51 -25.44 -28.00
CA ARG A 346 65.45 -25.77 -29.44
C ARG A 346 64.49 -24.84 -30.17
N ARG A 347 63.30 -24.59 -29.61
CA ARG A 347 62.32 -23.68 -30.20
C ARG A 347 62.86 -22.26 -30.34
N LEU A 348 63.56 -21.75 -29.32
CA LEU A 348 64.19 -20.44 -29.37
C LEU A 348 65.31 -20.37 -30.42
N ALA A 349 66.04 -21.46 -30.64
CA ALA A 349 67.04 -21.54 -31.71
C ALA A 349 66.39 -21.53 -33.10
N GLU A 350 65.27 -22.22 -33.29
CA GLU A 350 64.47 -22.16 -34.53
C GLU A 350 63.95 -20.75 -34.79
N LEU A 351 63.40 -20.08 -33.76
CA LEU A 351 62.92 -18.71 -33.86
C LEU A 351 64.01 -17.73 -34.30
N ARG A 352 65.26 -17.91 -33.81
CA ARG A 352 66.43 -17.09 -34.22
C ARG A 352 66.82 -17.27 -35.68
N ALA A 353 66.40 -18.37 -36.32
CA ALA A 353 66.60 -18.56 -37.76
C ALA A 353 65.47 -17.94 -38.60
N GLU A 354 64.28 -17.74 -38.01
CA GLU A 354 63.08 -17.21 -38.69
C GLU A 354 62.91 -15.70 -38.52
N PHE A 355 63.28 -15.14 -37.36
CA PHE A 355 63.06 -13.73 -37.01
C PHE A 355 64.37 -13.03 -36.63
N ASP A 356 64.43 -11.72 -36.88
CA ASP A 356 65.55 -10.87 -36.46
C ASP A 356 65.73 -10.85 -34.94
N ALA A 357 66.98 -10.69 -34.48
CA ALA A 357 67.34 -10.70 -33.06
C ALA A 357 66.55 -9.67 -32.23
N THR A 358 66.23 -8.53 -32.83
CA THR A 358 65.44 -7.46 -32.20
C THR A 358 63.99 -7.87 -31.95
N ALA A 359 63.38 -8.68 -32.83
CA ALA A 359 62.00 -9.15 -32.68
C ALA A 359 61.87 -10.22 -31.58
N LEU A 360 62.99 -10.87 -31.25
CA LEU A 360 63.08 -11.88 -30.20
C LEU A 360 63.55 -11.30 -28.86
N THR A 361 63.79 -9.99 -28.76
CA THR A 361 64.31 -9.35 -27.53
C THR A 361 63.50 -9.77 -26.30
N SER A 362 62.16 -9.75 -26.40
CA SER A 362 61.23 -10.08 -25.32
C SER A 362 61.27 -11.53 -24.85
N VAL A 363 61.69 -12.47 -25.71
CA VAL A 363 61.73 -13.92 -25.40
C VAL A 363 63.14 -14.48 -25.26
N SER A 364 64.15 -13.70 -25.63
CA SER A 364 65.56 -14.11 -25.68
C SER A 364 66.11 -14.60 -24.34
N GLY A 365 65.66 -13.99 -23.24
CA GLY A 365 66.06 -14.33 -21.86
C GLY A 365 65.13 -15.31 -21.13
N ASN A 366 64.02 -15.72 -21.75
CA ASN A 366 62.97 -16.46 -21.05
C ASN A 366 63.44 -17.82 -20.54
N VAL A 367 64.30 -18.53 -21.28
CA VAL A 367 64.87 -19.82 -20.80
C VAL A 367 65.73 -19.61 -19.55
N ALA A 368 66.59 -18.60 -19.54
CA ALA A 368 67.44 -18.29 -18.40
C ALA A 368 66.58 -17.87 -17.18
N GLY A 369 65.61 -16.98 -17.40
CA GLY A 369 64.65 -16.58 -16.36
C GLY A 369 63.83 -17.75 -15.82
N THR A 370 63.43 -18.71 -16.67
CA THR A 370 62.76 -19.93 -16.24
C THR A 370 63.64 -20.77 -15.33
N LYS A 371 64.93 -20.97 -15.67
CA LYS A 371 65.88 -21.73 -14.84
C LYS A 371 66.05 -21.08 -13.45
N GLU A 372 66.20 -19.76 -13.41
CA GLU A 372 66.31 -19.01 -12.15
C GLU A 372 65.05 -19.15 -11.27
N ARG A 373 63.87 -19.07 -11.90
CA ARG A 373 62.58 -19.24 -11.21
C ARG A 373 62.35 -20.64 -10.71
N LEU A 374 62.74 -21.65 -11.47
CA LEU A 374 62.70 -23.04 -11.04
C LEU A 374 63.65 -23.27 -9.86
N ALA A 375 64.88 -22.73 -9.89
CA ALA A 375 65.80 -22.80 -8.76
C ALA A 375 65.30 -22.04 -7.52
N PHE A 376 64.56 -20.96 -7.70
CA PHE A 376 63.88 -20.27 -6.60
C PHE A 376 62.70 -21.09 -6.06
N ALA A 377 61.88 -21.67 -6.94
CA ALA A 377 60.76 -22.53 -6.57
C ALA A 377 61.24 -23.75 -5.78
N ASP A 378 62.28 -24.45 -6.24
CA ASP A 378 62.86 -25.62 -5.57
C ASP A 378 63.31 -25.33 -4.14
N ARG A 379 64.04 -24.21 -3.93
CA ARG A 379 64.45 -23.75 -2.59
C ARG A 379 63.27 -23.45 -1.68
N ASN A 380 62.22 -22.83 -2.21
CA ASN A 380 61.01 -22.51 -1.46
C ASN A 380 60.15 -23.75 -1.18
N ILE A 381 60.03 -24.70 -2.11
CA ILE A 381 59.36 -25.99 -1.88
C ILE A 381 60.08 -26.77 -0.77
N THR A 382 61.40 -26.80 -0.81
CA THR A 382 62.22 -27.43 0.24
C THR A 382 62.01 -26.76 1.59
N THR A 383 62.05 -25.43 1.62
CA THR A 383 61.80 -24.65 2.85
C THR A 383 60.39 -24.90 3.40
N ALA A 384 59.38 -24.92 2.53
CA ALA A 384 58.00 -25.20 2.90
C ALA A 384 57.85 -26.64 3.45
N ARG A 385 58.50 -27.64 2.86
CA ARG A 385 58.51 -29.01 3.40
C ARG A 385 59.15 -29.08 4.79
N ASP A 386 60.29 -28.40 4.98
CA ASP A 386 60.97 -28.35 6.27
C ASP A 386 60.11 -27.68 7.36
N LEU A 387 59.36 -26.64 6.99
CA LEU A 387 58.43 -25.95 7.89
C LEU A 387 57.18 -26.78 8.18
N ALA A 388 56.62 -27.46 7.17
CA ALA A 388 55.46 -28.35 7.34
C ALA A 388 55.78 -29.55 8.26
N GLY A 389 57.03 -30.01 8.28
CA GLY A 389 57.49 -31.07 9.17
C GLY A 389 57.66 -30.65 10.64
N ARG A 390 57.58 -29.34 10.97
CA ARG A 390 57.79 -28.81 12.32
C ARG A 390 56.47 -28.26 12.87
N VAL A 391 55.89 -28.96 13.84
CA VAL A 391 54.66 -28.52 14.54
C VAL A 391 55.02 -27.52 15.65
N GLU A 392 55.46 -26.32 15.28
CA GLU A 392 55.72 -25.22 16.21
C GLU A 392 54.77 -24.05 15.95
N ILE A 393 54.16 -23.53 17.01
CA ILE A 393 53.22 -22.40 16.98
C ILE A 393 53.94 -21.14 16.47
N GLY A 394 53.28 -20.37 15.59
CA GLY A 394 53.82 -19.14 15.00
C GLY A 394 54.72 -19.28 13.76
N LYS A 395 55.00 -20.52 13.28
CA LYS A 395 55.77 -20.76 12.03
C LYS A 395 54.92 -20.97 10.78
N GLN A 396 53.59 -20.95 10.91
CA GLN A 396 52.66 -21.16 9.79
C GLN A 396 52.80 -20.08 8.71
N THR A 397 53.16 -18.85 9.11
CA THR A 397 53.44 -17.73 8.20
C THR A 397 54.56 -18.04 7.22
N GLY A 398 55.68 -18.59 7.73
CA GLY A 398 56.82 -18.95 6.88
C GLY A 398 56.49 -20.08 5.89
N LEU A 399 55.64 -21.03 6.29
CA LEU A 399 55.17 -22.10 5.42
C LEU A 399 54.33 -21.54 4.27
N VAL A 400 53.34 -20.70 4.59
CA VAL A 400 52.47 -20.05 3.61
C VAL A 400 53.29 -19.18 2.64
N ASP A 401 54.27 -18.43 3.15
CA ASP A 401 55.14 -17.59 2.32
C ASP A 401 55.99 -18.40 1.37
N ALA A 402 56.66 -19.44 1.86
CA ALA A 402 57.45 -20.33 1.02
C ALA A 402 56.58 -21.05 -0.02
N TYR A 403 55.38 -21.50 0.35
CA TYR A 403 54.43 -22.11 -0.59
C TYR A 403 54.04 -21.14 -1.71
N HIS A 404 53.56 -19.94 -1.37
CA HIS A 404 53.13 -18.97 -2.39
C HIS A 404 54.30 -18.41 -3.22
N ALA A 405 55.48 -18.28 -2.63
CA ALA A 405 56.69 -17.92 -3.37
C ALA A 405 57.04 -18.98 -4.42
N ALA A 406 56.96 -20.27 -4.06
CA ALA A 406 57.15 -21.37 -5.01
C ALA A 406 56.06 -21.41 -6.09
N GLU A 407 54.79 -21.34 -5.70
CA GLU A 407 53.64 -21.33 -6.61
C GLU A 407 53.74 -20.19 -7.63
N SER A 408 54.03 -18.98 -7.16
CA SER A 408 54.23 -17.80 -8.00
C SER A 408 55.41 -17.97 -8.94
N ALA A 409 56.53 -18.51 -8.47
CA ALA A 409 57.70 -18.74 -9.31
C ALA A 409 57.46 -19.80 -10.39
N LEU A 410 56.74 -20.88 -10.08
CA LEU A 410 56.33 -21.90 -11.05
C LEU A 410 55.35 -21.35 -12.08
N GLY A 411 54.37 -20.54 -11.65
CA GLY A 411 53.47 -19.82 -12.55
C GLY A 411 54.21 -18.89 -13.51
N GLN A 412 55.20 -18.14 -13.01
CA GLN A 412 56.04 -17.27 -13.81
C GLN A 412 56.95 -18.06 -14.78
N ALA A 413 57.55 -19.17 -14.33
CA ALA A 413 58.33 -20.07 -15.18
C ALA A 413 57.48 -20.66 -16.32
N ARG A 414 56.25 -21.08 -16.02
CA ARG A 414 55.29 -21.54 -17.03
C ARG A 414 54.99 -20.44 -18.05
N ALA A 415 54.67 -19.23 -17.60
CA ALA A 415 54.37 -18.11 -18.49
C ALA A 415 55.54 -17.77 -19.44
N LEU A 416 56.79 -17.83 -18.94
CA LEU A 416 57.98 -17.60 -19.76
C LEU A 416 58.17 -18.68 -20.84
N LEU A 417 57.91 -19.95 -20.51
CA LEU A 417 57.96 -21.06 -21.47
C LEU A 417 56.82 -20.97 -22.49
N ASP A 418 55.60 -20.71 -22.04
CA ASP A 418 54.43 -20.51 -22.92
C ASP A 418 54.65 -19.33 -23.88
N ALA A 419 55.33 -18.27 -23.44
CA ALA A 419 55.70 -17.15 -24.31
C ALA A 419 56.69 -17.55 -25.42
N ILE A 420 57.60 -18.50 -25.17
CA ILE A 420 58.50 -19.03 -26.21
C ILE A 420 57.70 -19.87 -27.22
N ASP A 421 56.77 -20.70 -26.74
CA ASP A 421 55.95 -21.57 -27.59
C ASP A 421 55.04 -20.75 -28.52
N ASN A 422 54.49 -19.64 -28.01
CA ASN A 422 53.57 -18.76 -28.76
C ASN A 422 54.29 -17.66 -29.57
N ALA A 423 55.58 -17.41 -29.33
CA ALA A 423 56.33 -16.30 -29.92
C ALA A 423 56.18 -16.17 -31.44
N ALA A 424 56.29 -17.28 -32.20
CA ALA A 424 56.15 -17.23 -33.66
C ALA A 424 54.76 -16.76 -34.10
N THR A 425 53.71 -17.19 -33.40
CA THR A 425 52.33 -16.80 -33.71
C THR A 425 52.11 -15.35 -33.32
N ASP A 426 52.56 -14.95 -32.14
CA ASP A 426 52.40 -13.60 -31.61
C ASP A 426 53.15 -12.56 -32.44
N ILE A 427 54.40 -12.85 -32.85
CA ILE A 427 55.20 -11.98 -33.72
C ILE A 427 54.51 -11.80 -35.07
N ARG A 428 54.06 -12.89 -35.70
CA ARG A 428 53.37 -12.82 -37.00
C ARG A 428 52.05 -12.06 -36.91
N HIS A 429 51.29 -12.28 -35.83
CA HIS A 429 50.06 -11.54 -35.57
C HIS A 429 50.33 -10.05 -35.36
N ALA A 430 51.32 -9.70 -34.52
CA ALA A 430 51.71 -8.32 -34.29
C ALA A 430 52.14 -7.63 -35.58
N ILE A 431 52.95 -8.28 -36.43
CA ILE A 431 53.36 -7.76 -37.75
C ILE A 431 52.14 -7.52 -38.64
N ALA A 432 51.19 -8.46 -38.69
CA ALA A 432 50.00 -8.34 -39.54
C ALA A 432 49.02 -7.26 -39.04
N ALA A 433 48.90 -7.07 -37.72
CA ALA A 433 47.96 -6.13 -37.10
C ALA A 433 48.53 -4.72 -36.92
N LEU A 434 49.86 -4.54 -36.91
CA LEU A 434 50.53 -3.26 -36.67
C LEU A 434 50.00 -2.12 -37.57
N PRO A 435 49.81 -2.31 -38.89
CA PRO A 435 49.33 -1.23 -39.75
C PRO A 435 47.96 -0.70 -39.32
N THR A 436 47.02 -1.59 -39.02
CA THR A 436 45.67 -1.24 -38.56
C THR A 436 45.72 -0.50 -37.22
N VAL A 437 46.47 -1.02 -36.24
CA VAL A 437 46.60 -0.38 -34.92
C VAL A 437 47.22 1.02 -35.02
N VAL A 438 48.21 1.21 -35.90
CA VAL A 438 48.83 2.51 -36.17
C VAL A 438 47.80 3.50 -36.76
N ASP A 439 46.96 3.06 -37.68
CA ASP A 439 45.93 3.91 -38.28
C ASP A 439 44.83 4.27 -37.27
N ASP A 440 44.40 3.32 -36.44
CA ASP A 440 43.41 3.54 -35.38
C ASP A 440 43.90 4.55 -34.35
N ILE A 441 45.15 4.43 -33.89
CA ILE A 441 45.73 5.36 -32.91
C ILE A 441 45.93 6.74 -33.54
N ARG A 442 46.30 6.83 -34.82
CA ARG A 442 46.37 8.12 -35.53
C ARG A 442 44.99 8.80 -35.58
N ALA A 443 43.93 8.02 -35.82
CA ALA A 443 42.56 8.53 -35.78
C ALA A 443 42.15 8.96 -34.35
N ALA A 444 42.52 8.21 -33.32
CA ALA A 444 42.27 8.55 -31.91
C ALA A 444 43.00 9.84 -31.48
N VAL A 445 44.28 9.98 -31.84
CA VAL A 445 45.05 11.22 -31.60
C VAL A 445 44.39 12.42 -32.28
N LYS A 446 43.92 12.26 -33.52
CA LYS A 446 43.17 13.32 -34.23
C LYS A 446 41.87 13.69 -33.50
N ARG A 447 41.09 12.70 -33.04
CA ARG A 447 39.88 12.94 -32.23
C ARG A 447 40.19 13.72 -30.96
N ALA A 448 41.27 13.35 -30.26
CA ALA A 448 41.73 14.06 -29.06
C ALA A 448 42.13 15.50 -29.35
N ASP A 449 42.88 15.75 -30.44
CA ASP A 449 43.25 17.12 -30.85
C ASP A 449 42.03 17.97 -31.20
N ASP A 450 41.02 17.39 -31.86
CA ASP A 450 39.79 18.10 -32.21
C ASP A 450 38.93 18.38 -30.96
N GLN A 451 38.89 17.48 -29.97
CA GLN A 451 38.27 17.76 -28.68
C GLN A 451 39.00 18.87 -27.92
N LEU A 452 40.33 18.82 -27.83
CA LEU A 452 41.14 19.84 -27.12
C LEU A 452 40.99 21.25 -27.72
N LYS A 453 40.73 21.39 -29.03
CA LYS A 453 40.42 22.69 -29.67
C LYS A 453 39.06 23.26 -29.29
N ASN A 454 38.10 22.38 -28.97
CA ASN A 454 36.70 22.75 -28.73
C ASN A 454 36.35 22.90 -27.24
N VAL A 455 37.29 22.64 -26.32
CA VAL A 455 37.09 22.83 -24.87
C VAL A 455 37.25 24.32 -24.52
N PRO A 456 36.22 25.00 -23.98
CA PRO A 456 36.39 26.31 -23.37
C PRO A 456 37.37 26.18 -22.21
N SER A 457 38.38 27.06 -22.13
CA SER A 457 39.54 27.08 -21.21
C SER A 457 39.29 26.96 -19.68
N ALA A 458 38.11 26.56 -19.22
CA ALA A 458 37.86 26.22 -17.82
C ALA A 458 38.35 24.79 -17.53
N ALA A 459 39.44 24.72 -16.77
CA ALA A 459 40.14 23.51 -16.34
C ALA A 459 39.23 22.43 -15.74
N SER A 460 38.77 21.49 -16.56
CA SER A 460 38.30 20.18 -16.10
C SER A 460 39.50 19.21 -15.99
N GLY A 461 39.53 18.36 -14.96
CA GLY A 461 40.60 17.38 -14.74
C GLY A 461 40.87 16.49 -15.96
N HIS A 462 39.82 16.17 -16.71
CA HIS A 462 39.88 15.37 -17.94
C HIS A 462 40.65 16.03 -19.09
N THR A 463 40.85 17.35 -19.10
CA THR A 463 41.65 18.02 -20.15
C THR A 463 43.14 17.71 -20.00
N ALA A 464 43.65 17.70 -18.77
CA ALA A 464 45.03 17.34 -18.48
C ALA A 464 45.28 15.85 -18.74
N GLU A 465 44.33 14.99 -18.34
CA GLU A 465 44.39 13.55 -18.62
C GLU A 465 44.35 13.24 -20.12
N LEU A 466 43.49 13.93 -20.88
CA LEU A 466 43.39 13.75 -22.33
C LEU A 466 44.68 14.19 -23.03
N THR A 467 45.29 15.29 -22.58
CA THR A 467 46.59 15.76 -23.11
C THR A 467 47.69 14.73 -22.84
N ALA A 468 47.79 14.23 -21.60
CA ALA A 468 48.79 13.23 -21.24
C ALA A 468 48.61 11.91 -22.01
N ALA A 469 47.37 11.44 -22.17
CA ALA A 469 47.07 10.23 -22.95
C ALA A 469 47.38 10.42 -24.44
N ARG A 470 47.08 11.59 -25.01
CA ARG A 470 47.41 11.93 -26.40
C ARG A 470 48.92 11.98 -26.64
N ASP A 471 49.68 12.54 -25.71
CA ASP A 471 51.13 12.62 -25.81
C ASP A 471 51.78 11.23 -25.69
N ALA A 472 51.25 10.36 -24.80
CA ALA A 472 51.67 8.97 -24.71
C ALA A 472 51.40 8.18 -26.00
N ALA A 473 50.23 8.36 -26.62
CA ALA A 473 49.88 7.76 -27.90
C ALA A 473 50.77 8.26 -29.05
N THR A 474 51.10 9.55 -29.06
CA THR A 474 52.04 10.14 -30.03
C THR A 474 53.45 9.56 -29.85
N GLY A 475 53.92 9.44 -28.60
CA GLY A 475 55.20 8.80 -28.30
C GLY A 475 55.26 7.33 -28.71
N ALA A 476 54.15 6.60 -28.59
CA ALA A 476 54.06 5.21 -29.06
C ALA A 476 54.13 5.12 -30.61
N LEU A 477 53.48 6.04 -31.33
CA LEU A 477 53.58 6.14 -32.79
C LEU A 477 55.01 6.46 -33.25
N ASP A 478 55.70 7.37 -32.56
CA ASP A 478 57.08 7.75 -32.88
C ASP A 478 58.08 6.63 -32.57
N TYR A 479 57.83 5.87 -31.50
CA TYR A 479 58.59 4.65 -31.22
C TYR A 479 58.43 3.60 -32.34
N SER A 480 57.21 3.36 -32.81
CA SER A 480 56.94 2.45 -33.92
C SER A 480 57.64 2.88 -35.22
N ARG A 481 57.66 4.19 -35.52
CA ARG A 481 58.36 4.74 -36.70
C ARG A 481 59.88 4.63 -36.59
N SER A 482 60.45 5.00 -35.45
CA SER A 482 61.91 5.06 -35.26
C SER A 482 62.59 3.68 -35.21
N THR A 483 61.85 2.65 -34.81
CA THR A 483 62.30 1.23 -34.84
C THR A 483 61.94 0.52 -36.15
N GLY A 484 61.37 1.24 -37.12
CA GLY A 484 60.96 0.68 -38.41
C GLY A 484 59.81 -0.33 -38.32
N GLY A 485 59.07 -0.41 -37.20
CA GLY A 485 57.94 -1.31 -36.94
C GLY A 485 58.28 -2.82 -36.91
N SER A 486 59.26 -3.25 -37.71
CA SER A 486 59.71 -4.63 -37.87
C SER A 486 60.88 -5.01 -36.96
N ALA A 487 61.63 -4.05 -36.40
CA ALA A 487 62.72 -4.39 -35.50
C ALA A 487 62.20 -4.94 -34.17
N ASP A 488 61.16 -4.35 -33.57
CA ASP A 488 60.51 -4.87 -32.37
C ASP A 488 58.98 -4.83 -32.52
N PRO A 489 58.39 -5.77 -33.29
CA PRO A 489 56.97 -5.78 -33.59
C PRO A 489 56.11 -6.00 -32.34
N LEU A 490 56.57 -6.83 -31.39
CA LEU A 490 55.85 -7.09 -30.14
C LEU A 490 55.88 -5.88 -29.21
N GLY A 491 57.03 -5.24 -29.03
CA GLY A 491 57.17 -4.06 -28.20
C GLY A 491 56.41 -2.85 -28.78
N ALA A 492 56.47 -2.66 -30.10
CA ALA A 492 55.71 -1.62 -30.78
C ALA A 492 54.19 -1.87 -30.66
N PHE A 493 53.73 -3.09 -30.93
CA PHE A 493 52.33 -3.47 -30.81
C PHE A 493 51.80 -3.25 -29.38
N ALA A 494 52.51 -3.77 -28.37
CA ALA A 494 52.08 -3.64 -26.96
C ALA A 494 52.00 -2.18 -26.47
N ARG A 495 52.96 -1.34 -26.87
CA ARG A 495 52.94 0.10 -26.51
C ARG A 495 51.79 0.83 -27.20
N LEU A 496 51.58 0.54 -28.48
CA LEU A 496 50.49 1.11 -29.26
C LEU A 496 49.13 0.69 -28.70
N THR A 497 48.89 -0.60 -28.46
CA THR A 497 47.61 -1.09 -27.90
C THR A 497 47.35 -0.51 -26.53
N LYS A 498 48.37 -0.42 -25.66
CA LYS A 498 48.23 0.20 -24.34
C LYS A 498 47.87 1.68 -24.44
N ALA A 499 48.66 2.45 -25.21
CA ALA A 499 48.44 3.88 -25.34
C ALA A 499 47.11 4.21 -26.04
N GLY A 500 46.70 3.38 -27.02
CA GLY A 500 45.40 3.46 -27.68
C GLY A 500 44.25 3.22 -26.69
N ALA A 501 44.29 2.13 -25.92
CA ALA A 501 43.28 1.84 -24.91
C ALA A 501 43.22 2.94 -23.83
N ASP A 502 44.38 3.48 -23.44
CA ASP A 502 44.45 4.56 -22.47
C ASP A 502 43.83 5.86 -23.02
N LEU A 503 44.07 6.17 -24.30
CA LEU A 503 43.50 7.34 -24.98
C LEU A 503 41.99 7.19 -25.20
N ASP A 504 41.53 6.04 -25.69
CA ASP A 504 40.11 5.78 -25.93
C ASP A 504 39.30 5.84 -24.63
N ARG A 505 39.82 5.29 -23.54
CA ARG A 505 39.18 5.39 -22.21
C ARG A 505 38.96 6.85 -21.78
N VAL A 506 39.94 7.73 -22.01
CA VAL A 506 39.79 9.16 -21.68
C VAL A 506 38.84 9.85 -22.65
N LEU A 507 38.91 9.55 -23.95
CA LEU A 507 37.98 10.06 -24.96
C LEU A 507 36.52 9.69 -24.64
N ASP A 508 36.28 8.46 -24.20
CA ASP A 508 34.95 7.97 -23.81
C ASP A 508 34.44 8.67 -22.55
N ALA A 509 35.32 8.86 -21.54
CA ALA A 509 34.97 9.62 -20.33
C ALA A 509 34.57 11.07 -20.67
N VAL A 510 35.35 11.73 -21.53
CA VAL A 510 35.06 13.10 -22.01
C VAL A 510 33.76 13.14 -22.81
N ALA A 511 33.54 12.17 -23.71
CA ALA A 511 32.32 12.10 -24.50
C ALA A 511 31.07 11.86 -23.63
N GLN A 512 31.19 11.02 -22.60
CA GLN A 512 30.11 10.76 -21.65
C GLN A 512 29.78 12.01 -20.83
N GLU A 513 30.79 12.73 -20.32
CA GLU A 513 30.61 13.98 -19.58
C GLU A 513 29.89 15.04 -20.44
N GLN A 514 30.29 15.18 -21.71
CA GLN A 514 29.62 16.08 -22.66
C GLN A 514 28.16 15.67 -22.90
N ALA A 515 27.90 14.39 -23.13
CA ALA A 515 26.54 13.90 -23.36
C ALA A 515 25.64 14.06 -22.11
N ASP A 516 26.19 13.91 -20.90
CA ASP A 516 25.51 14.18 -19.64
C ASP A 516 25.19 15.67 -19.47
N ALA A 517 26.15 16.55 -19.76
CA ALA A 517 25.95 17.99 -19.72
C ALA A 517 24.85 18.44 -20.71
N GLU A 518 24.84 17.91 -21.93
CA GLU A 518 23.79 18.19 -22.92
C GLU A 518 22.41 17.67 -22.51
N ARG A 519 22.35 16.46 -21.91
CA ARG A 519 21.10 15.91 -21.37
C ARG A 519 20.55 16.80 -20.24
N LEU A 520 21.42 17.22 -19.32
CA LEU A 520 21.05 18.14 -18.25
C LEU A 520 20.56 19.47 -18.81
N ASN A 521 21.25 20.06 -19.80
CA ASN A 521 20.83 21.34 -20.39
C ASN A 521 19.47 21.23 -21.07
N ARG A 522 19.22 20.17 -21.85
CA ARG A 522 17.90 19.91 -22.44
C ARG A 522 16.80 19.75 -21.39
N SER A 523 17.09 19.04 -20.30
CA SER A 523 16.13 18.86 -19.21
C SER A 523 15.81 20.18 -18.48
N PHE A 524 16.82 21.05 -18.32
CA PHE A 524 16.65 22.38 -17.76
C PHE A 524 15.79 23.27 -18.65
N GLU A 525 16.07 23.32 -19.96
CA GLU A 525 15.29 24.11 -20.91
C GLU A 525 13.81 23.70 -20.89
N GLN A 526 13.53 22.39 -20.84
CA GLN A 526 12.17 21.86 -20.75
C GLN A 526 11.48 22.23 -19.42
N ALA A 527 12.18 22.08 -18.30
CA ALA A 527 11.66 22.41 -16.97
C ALA A 527 11.37 23.92 -16.85
N LEU A 528 12.29 24.75 -17.34
CA LEU A 528 12.17 26.21 -17.33
C LEU A 528 10.99 26.66 -18.20
N PHE A 529 10.86 26.14 -19.43
CA PHE A 529 9.74 26.46 -20.32
C PHE A 529 8.40 26.12 -19.66
N THR A 530 8.30 24.92 -19.07
CA THR A 530 7.08 24.48 -18.36
C THR A 530 6.74 25.39 -17.19
N ALA A 531 7.74 25.78 -16.40
CA ALA A 531 7.56 26.67 -15.25
C ALA A 531 7.12 28.07 -15.70
N GLN A 532 7.76 28.65 -16.72
CA GLN A 532 7.42 29.96 -17.28
C GLN A 532 5.99 30.00 -17.80
N ALA A 533 5.58 28.98 -18.57
CA ALA A 533 4.22 28.90 -19.12
C ALA A 533 3.16 28.83 -18.02
N ARG A 534 3.38 28.00 -16.99
CA ARG A 534 2.45 27.86 -15.85
C ARG A 534 2.35 29.13 -15.02
N VAL A 535 3.50 29.72 -14.63
CA VAL A 535 3.51 30.96 -13.84
C VAL A 535 2.78 32.08 -14.58
N ARG A 536 3.04 32.24 -15.89
CA ARG A 536 2.35 33.24 -16.72
C ARG A 536 0.84 33.00 -16.78
N GLY A 537 0.42 31.77 -17.12
CA GLY A 537 -1.00 31.44 -17.23
C GLY A 537 -1.77 31.60 -15.91
N VAL A 538 -1.15 31.25 -14.77
CA VAL A 538 -1.76 31.47 -13.45
C VAL A 538 -1.79 32.96 -13.09
N SER A 539 -0.75 33.73 -13.43
CA SER A 539 -0.77 35.19 -13.24
C SER A 539 -1.91 35.85 -14.00
N GLU A 540 -2.08 35.54 -15.28
CA GLU A 540 -3.18 36.06 -16.11
C GLU A 540 -4.56 35.65 -15.57
N TYR A 541 -4.69 34.40 -15.12
CA TYR A 541 -5.93 33.91 -14.49
C TYR A 541 -6.27 34.66 -13.19
N ILE A 542 -5.26 34.94 -12.35
CA ILE A 542 -5.44 35.69 -11.11
C ILE A 542 -5.74 37.16 -11.40
N ASP A 543 -5.06 37.77 -12.35
CA ASP A 543 -5.20 39.19 -12.70
C ASP A 543 -6.59 39.51 -13.28
N THR A 544 -7.14 38.63 -14.11
CA THR A 544 -8.50 38.78 -14.66
C THR A 544 -9.60 38.62 -13.60
N ARG A 545 -9.29 38.08 -12.42
CA ARG A 545 -10.25 37.71 -11.36
C ARG A 545 -9.84 38.25 -9.98
N ARG A 546 -9.21 39.43 -9.96
CA ARG A 546 -8.68 40.06 -8.72
C ARG A 546 -9.72 40.26 -7.61
N GLY A 547 -11.00 40.40 -7.94
CA GLY A 547 -12.06 40.57 -6.93
C GLY A 547 -12.46 39.27 -6.21
N SER A 548 -12.18 38.10 -6.78
CA SER A 548 -12.70 36.81 -6.30
C SER A 548 -11.62 35.82 -5.84
N ILE A 549 -10.34 36.21 -5.88
CA ILE A 549 -9.20 35.34 -5.55
C ILE A 549 -8.52 35.83 -4.27
N GLY A 550 -8.32 34.90 -3.33
CA GLY A 550 -7.79 35.15 -2.00
C GLY A 550 -6.29 35.41 -1.95
N ALA A 551 -5.82 35.84 -0.77
CA ALA A 551 -4.40 36.16 -0.54
C ALA A 551 -3.48 34.94 -0.68
N GLU A 552 -3.95 33.74 -0.31
CA GLU A 552 -3.12 32.54 -0.31
C GLU A 552 -2.68 32.11 -1.72
N ALA A 553 -3.58 32.17 -2.71
CA ALA A 553 -3.26 31.89 -4.11
C ALA A 553 -2.21 32.89 -4.67
N ARG A 554 -2.31 34.16 -4.29
CA ARG A 554 -1.36 35.22 -4.68
C ARG A 554 0.02 35.02 -4.05
N THR A 555 0.06 34.65 -2.78
CA THR A 555 1.31 34.32 -2.09
C THR A 555 2.01 33.18 -2.82
N ARG A 556 1.33 32.06 -3.09
CA ARG A 556 1.92 30.91 -3.81
C ARG A 556 2.41 31.26 -5.21
N LEU A 557 1.70 32.13 -5.94
CA LEU A 557 2.18 32.62 -7.24
C LEU A 557 3.46 33.46 -7.10
N ALA A 558 3.55 34.33 -6.09
CA ALA A 558 4.75 35.10 -5.81
C ALA A 558 5.94 34.20 -5.43
N GLU A 559 5.70 33.12 -4.67
CA GLU A 559 6.74 32.12 -4.38
C GLU A 559 7.18 31.36 -5.64
N ALA A 560 6.24 31.00 -6.51
CA ALA A 560 6.53 30.37 -7.79
C ALA A 560 7.43 31.28 -8.66
N GLY A 561 7.15 32.59 -8.69
CA GLY A 561 7.98 33.59 -9.37
C GLY A 561 9.40 33.68 -8.80
N ARG A 562 9.55 33.67 -7.46
CA ARG A 562 10.88 33.64 -6.80
C ARG A 562 11.69 32.41 -7.20
N HIS A 563 11.08 31.24 -7.21
CA HIS A 563 11.75 30.00 -7.63
C HIS A 563 12.10 30.01 -9.12
N LEU A 564 11.27 30.62 -9.97
CA LEU A 564 11.57 30.76 -11.39
C LEU A 564 12.79 31.65 -11.64
N GLN A 565 12.92 32.76 -10.88
CA GLN A 565 14.10 33.61 -10.93
C GLN A 565 15.35 32.88 -10.45
N ALA A 566 15.26 32.19 -9.30
CA ALA A 566 16.37 31.39 -8.77
C ALA A 566 16.84 30.31 -9.75
N ALA A 567 15.93 29.71 -10.52
CA ALA A 567 16.29 28.76 -11.58
C ALA A 567 17.11 29.42 -12.71
N GLN A 568 16.80 30.68 -13.06
CA GLN A 568 17.57 31.42 -14.08
C GLN A 568 18.94 31.83 -13.56
N ASP A 569 19.00 32.34 -12.33
CA ASP A 569 20.25 32.78 -11.70
C ASP A 569 21.24 31.61 -11.53
N LYS A 570 20.72 30.41 -11.24
CA LYS A 570 21.52 29.18 -11.06
C LYS A 570 21.92 28.50 -12.36
N ARG A 571 21.37 28.90 -13.51
CA ARG A 571 21.65 28.27 -14.82
C ARG A 571 23.15 28.14 -15.13
N ALA A 572 23.92 29.20 -14.84
CA ALA A 572 25.34 29.27 -15.21
C ALA A 572 26.29 28.63 -14.18
N THR A 573 25.81 28.36 -12.96
CA THR A 573 26.66 27.93 -11.83
C THR A 573 26.32 26.53 -11.33
N ASN A 574 25.04 26.16 -11.31
CA ASN A 574 24.61 24.82 -10.91
C ASN A 574 23.29 24.46 -11.60
N LEU A 575 23.40 23.69 -12.69
CA LEU A 575 22.28 23.31 -13.52
C LEU A 575 21.30 22.35 -12.81
N ALA A 576 21.78 21.51 -11.90
CA ALA A 576 20.93 20.60 -11.13
C ALA A 576 20.04 21.38 -10.13
N GLU A 577 20.61 22.36 -9.41
CA GLU A 577 19.84 23.28 -8.58
C GLU A 577 18.85 24.11 -9.41
N ALA A 578 19.27 24.55 -10.60
CA ALA A 578 18.42 25.30 -11.52
C ALA A 578 17.17 24.49 -11.94
N ILE A 579 17.34 23.20 -12.26
CA ILE A 579 16.23 22.28 -12.57
C ILE A 579 15.31 22.11 -11.36
N ALA A 580 15.87 21.93 -10.16
CA ALA A 580 15.08 21.77 -8.93
C ALA A 580 14.21 23.01 -8.66
N HIS A 581 14.77 24.21 -8.83
CA HIS A 581 14.03 25.47 -8.71
C HIS A 581 12.94 25.63 -9.79
N ALA A 582 13.20 25.24 -11.04
CA ALA A 582 12.19 25.28 -12.10
C ALA A 582 11.01 24.33 -11.81
N ASN A 583 11.29 23.12 -11.31
CA ASN A 583 10.26 22.16 -10.90
C ASN A 583 9.45 22.64 -9.68
N ALA A 584 10.11 23.26 -8.70
CA ALA A 584 9.45 23.88 -7.55
C ALA A 584 8.51 25.01 -8.00
N ALA A 585 8.95 25.88 -8.90
CA ALA A 585 8.13 26.94 -9.50
C ALA A 585 6.87 26.37 -10.19
N SER A 586 7.04 25.31 -10.99
CA SER A 586 5.91 24.62 -11.66
C SER A 586 4.89 24.04 -10.67
N THR A 587 5.36 23.53 -9.53
CA THR A 587 4.52 22.94 -8.47
C THR A 587 3.75 24.01 -7.71
N LEU A 588 4.42 25.10 -7.31
CA LEU A 588 3.82 26.24 -6.64
C LEU A 588 2.78 26.94 -7.53
N ALA A 589 3.06 27.07 -8.83
CA ALA A 589 2.09 27.60 -9.79
C ALA A 589 0.84 26.73 -9.88
N ALA A 590 0.97 25.39 -9.90
CA ALA A 590 -0.17 24.48 -9.90
C ALA A 590 -1.01 24.58 -8.60
N GLN A 591 -0.36 24.73 -7.45
CA GLN A 591 -1.04 24.96 -6.16
C GLN A 591 -1.79 26.30 -6.15
N ALA A 592 -1.15 27.37 -6.64
CA ALA A 592 -1.78 28.67 -6.79
C ALA A 592 -3.02 28.61 -7.69
N GLN A 593 -2.95 27.86 -8.79
CA GLN A 593 -4.09 27.64 -9.70
C GLN A 593 -5.25 26.90 -9.01
N ALA A 594 -4.96 25.85 -8.24
CA ALA A 594 -5.98 25.09 -7.53
C ALA A 594 -6.71 25.94 -6.48
N LEU A 595 -5.96 26.74 -5.71
CA LEU A 595 -6.52 27.69 -4.75
C LEU A 595 -7.36 28.77 -5.45
N ALA A 596 -6.84 29.36 -6.52
CA ALA A 596 -7.57 30.37 -7.31
C ALA A 596 -8.87 29.81 -7.90
N ASN A 597 -8.89 28.55 -8.34
CA ASN A 597 -10.11 27.89 -8.80
C ASN A 597 -11.14 27.68 -7.67
N ALA A 598 -10.69 27.28 -6.49
CA ALA A 598 -11.56 27.10 -5.33
C ALA A 598 -12.19 28.45 -4.89
N ASP A 599 -11.39 29.51 -4.87
CA ASP A 599 -11.85 30.86 -4.51
C ASP A 599 -12.92 31.37 -5.48
N VAL A 600 -12.70 31.18 -6.80
CA VAL A 600 -13.68 31.56 -7.82
C VAL A 600 -14.98 30.77 -7.68
N GLN A 601 -14.91 29.45 -7.43
CA GLN A 601 -16.10 28.64 -7.20
C GLN A 601 -16.86 29.07 -5.94
N GLN A 602 -16.15 29.43 -4.88
CA GLN A 602 -16.75 29.94 -3.66
C GLN A 602 -17.41 31.31 -3.88
N ALA A 603 -16.72 32.23 -4.57
CA ALA A 603 -17.27 33.53 -4.94
C ALA A 603 -18.55 33.37 -5.76
N GLN A 604 -18.55 32.49 -6.78
CA GLN A 604 -19.74 32.20 -7.59
C GLN A 604 -20.92 31.68 -6.74
N ARG A 605 -20.69 30.82 -5.75
CA ARG A 605 -21.74 30.35 -4.84
C ARG A 605 -22.29 31.46 -3.94
N VAL A 606 -21.42 32.36 -3.48
CA VAL A 606 -21.81 33.51 -2.64
C VAL A 606 -22.60 34.55 -3.47
N TYR A 607 -22.22 34.79 -4.72
CA TYR A 607 -22.97 35.65 -5.65
C TYR A 607 -24.29 35.01 -6.12
N ALA A 608 -24.36 33.68 -6.27
CA ALA A 608 -25.59 32.96 -6.62
C ALA A 608 -26.61 32.86 -5.47
N GLY A 609 -26.17 32.99 -4.21
CA GLY A 609 -27.03 32.89 -3.01
C GLY A 609 -27.66 34.22 -2.56
N ARG A 610 -27.34 35.35 -3.21
CA ARG A 610 -27.79 36.69 -2.82
C ARG A 610 -28.41 37.43 -4.00
N GLY A 611 -29.58 37.00 -4.45
CA GLY A 611 -30.35 37.71 -5.47
C GLY A 611 -31.44 36.88 -6.12
N GLY A 612 -32.58 36.71 -5.42
CA GLY A 612 -33.86 36.66 -6.11
C GLY A 612 -34.23 38.09 -6.50
N GLY A 613 -34.37 38.35 -7.80
CA GLY A 613 -34.77 39.65 -8.34
C GLY A 613 -33.88 40.15 -9.46
N ASP A 614 -34.29 39.80 -10.68
CA ASP A 614 -34.24 40.61 -11.91
C ASP A 614 -33.14 41.69 -12.01
N SER A 615 -32.04 41.36 -12.71
CA SER A 615 -31.21 42.31 -13.49
C SER A 615 -30.12 41.55 -14.24
N GLY A 616 -30.46 41.12 -15.44
CA GLY A 616 -29.49 40.71 -16.45
C GLY A 616 -28.73 41.92 -16.98
N ALA A 617 -27.45 41.68 -17.27
CA ALA A 617 -26.51 42.53 -18.02
C ALA A 617 -26.11 43.88 -17.39
N MET A 618 -24.85 43.98 -16.94
CA MET A 618 -23.81 44.89 -17.46
C MET A 618 -22.67 45.08 -16.45
N ILE A 619 -21.43 45.21 -16.99
CA ILE A 619 -20.17 45.66 -16.38
C ILE A 619 -19.42 44.59 -15.54
N GLY A 620 -18.29 43.99 -15.95
CA GLY A 620 -17.39 44.11 -17.10
C GLY A 620 -16.23 43.11 -16.92
N GLY A 621 -15.50 42.60 -17.92
CA GLY A 621 -15.55 42.80 -19.36
C GLY A 621 -15.07 41.53 -20.08
N ILE A 622 -15.65 41.29 -21.25
CA ILE A 622 -15.24 40.26 -22.20
C ILE A 622 -14.40 40.96 -23.27
N ILE A 623 -13.15 40.55 -23.44
CA ILE A 623 -12.45 40.63 -24.73
C ILE A 623 -11.88 39.24 -25.04
N ILE A 624 -12.55 38.61 -26.00
CA ILE A 624 -12.06 37.81 -27.13
C ILE A 624 -10.60 37.35 -27.06
N GLY A 625 -10.41 36.03 -27.16
CA GLY A 625 -9.13 35.38 -27.43
C GLY A 625 -9.29 33.90 -27.76
N ASN A 626 -10.03 33.58 -28.83
CA ASN A 626 -9.80 32.32 -29.54
C ASN A 626 -8.41 32.41 -30.19
N VAL A 627 -7.54 31.42 -29.97
CA VAL A 627 -6.80 30.58 -30.94
C VAL A 627 -5.73 29.80 -30.13
N LEU A 628 -5.54 28.52 -30.46
CA LEU A 628 -4.48 27.59 -29.99
C LEU A 628 -4.88 26.57 -28.90
N SER A 629 -5.86 25.72 -29.20
CA SER A 629 -6.00 24.39 -28.59
C SER A 629 -5.58 23.31 -29.60
N GLY A 630 -4.27 23.20 -29.81
CA GLY A 630 -3.65 22.05 -30.44
C GLY A 630 -3.00 21.18 -29.37
N ALA A 631 -3.35 19.89 -29.37
CA ALA A 631 -2.80 18.80 -28.55
C ALA A 631 -3.26 18.75 -27.08
N MET A 632 -4.29 17.95 -26.80
CA MET A 632 -4.12 16.75 -25.96
C MET A 632 -5.31 15.80 -26.08
N ARG A 633 -4.95 14.52 -26.03
CA ARG A 633 -5.69 13.34 -26.47
C ARG A 633 -5.97 12.49 -25.21
N GLY A 634 -7.22 12.05 -25.04
CA GLY A 634 -7.66 11.00 -24.09
C GLY A 634 -7.95 11.49 -22.67
N GLY A 635 -8.96 11.01 -21.94
CA GLY A 635 -10.01 10.03 -22.18
C GLY A 635 -10.82 9.85 -20.87
N PHE A 636 -12.15 9.70 -21.03
CA PHE A 636 -13.15 9.03 -20.18
C PHE A 636 -13.15 9.09 -18.63
N GLY A 637 -14.34 9.41 -18.07
CA GLY A 637 -14.86 8.76 -16.85
C GLY A 637 -15.63 9.65 -15.88
N GLY A 638 -16.97 9.65 -15.95
CA GLY A 638 -17.86 10.35 -15.02
C GLY A 638 -18.46 9.44 -13.93
N TRP A 639 -18.92 10.06 -12.83
CA TRP A 639 -19.94 9.53 -11.92
C TRP A 639 -20.55 10.64 -11.05
N SER A 640 -21.88 10.65 -10.88
CA SER A 640 -22.64 11.50 -9.95
C SER A 640 -23.25 10.66 -8.81
N PRO A 641 -23.47 11.22 -7.60
CA PRO A 641 -24.12 10.51 -6.49
C PRO A 641 -25.59 10.92 -6.29
N THR A 642 -26.38 10.04 -5.66
CA THR A 642 -27.74 10.33 -5.16
C THR A 642 -27.84 10.10 -3.66
N SER A 643 -28.52 11.01 -2.96
CA SER A 643 -28.97 10.94 -1.57
C SER A 643 -30.51 10.93 -1.52
N PHE A 644 -31.13 10.41 -0.44
CA PHE A 644 -32.43 10.87 0.10
C PHE A 644 -32.68 10.29 1.51
N GLY A 645 -33.33 11.06 2.38
CA GLY A 645 -33.91 10.64 3.66
C GLY A 645 -35.35 11.18 3.82
N SER A 646 -36.08 10.81 4.89
CA SER A 646 -37.14 11.61 5.58
C SER A 646 -37.96 10.78 6.61
N SER A 647 -38.59 11.47 7.58
CA SER A 647 -39.31 11.04 8.80
C SER A 647 -40.62 11.85 9.02
N GLY A 648 -41.61 11.40 9.84
CA GLY A 648 -42.83 12.17 10.22
C GLY A 648 -43.68 11.62 11.41
N SER A 649 -44.45 12.51 12.11
CA SER A 649 -44.95 12.49 13.53
C SER A 649 -46.52 12.49 13.74
N SER A 650 -47.01 12.59 15.01
CA SER A 650 -48.28 12.12 15.67
C SER A 650 -49.47 13.09 15.96
N GLY A 651 -50.70 12.55 16.23
CA GLY A 651 -51.86 13.18 16.93
C GLY A 651 -53.08 12.22 17.15
N GLY A 652 -53.74 12.23 18.33
CA GLY A 652 -54.57 11.13 18.89
C GLY A 652 -55.93 10.80 18.22
N GLY A 653 -56.22 9.50 18.03
CA GLY A 653 -57.37 8.98 17.28
C GLY A 653 -58.22 7.93 18.01
N LEU A 654 -59.37 7.57 17.45
CA LEU A 654 -60.08 6.34 17.84
C LEU A 654 -59.55 5.20 16.98
N MET A 655 -59.40 4.02 17.58
CA MET A 655 -59.10 2.79 16.87
C MET A 655 -60.40 2.01 16.66
N GLY A 656 -60.59 1.46 15.46
CA GLY A 656 -61.79 0.68 15.10
C GLY A 656 -62.72 1.41 14.12
N GLY A 657 -63.88 0.81 13.87
CA GLY A 657 -64.82 1.25 12.83
C GLY A 657 -66.13 0.46 12.87
N GLY A 658 -67.03 0.79 11.96
CA GLY A 658 -68.34 0.17 11.83
C GLY A 658 -68.58 -0.47 10.47
N GLY A 659 -69.59 -1.33 10.40
CA GLY A 659 -69.93 -2.07 9.18
C GLY A 659 -71.34 -2.64 9.22
N ARG A 660 -71.73 -3.27 8.11
CA ARG A 660 -72.93 -4.11 8.03
C ARG A 660 -72.52 -5.58 8.13
N PHE A 661 -73.38 -6.41 8.70
CA PHE A 661 -73.17 -7.86 8.82
C PHE A 661 -74.37 -8.65 8.33
#